data_AF-A0AAR2J1L6-F1
#
_entry.id   AF-A0AAR2J1L6-F1
#
_cell.length_a   1.000
_cell.length_b   1.000
_cell.length_c   1.000
_cell.angle_alpha   90.00
_cell.angle_beta   90.00
_cell.angle_gamma   90.00
#
_symmetry.space_group_name_H-M   'P 1'
#
loop_
_entity.id
_entity.type
_entity.pdbx_description
1 polymer ?
#
loop_
_entity_poly.entity_id
_entity_poly.type
_entity_poly.pdbx_seq_one_letter_code
_entity_poly.pdbx_strand_id
1 'polypeptide(L)'
;GSERQNRAGLLKLIVCLLLFVTGFYGRPWTMEQRKELFRRQQKWGLNTYLYAPKDDYKHRMFWREMYSVEEAEQLMTLISAAKEHGMEFIYAISPGLDITFSNQKEVSTLKRKLDQVSHFGCKSFALLFDDIDHNMCPADKEVFSSFAHAQVSITNEIFQYLGEPETFLFCPTEYCGTFCYPNVAQSPYLRTIGEKLLPGIEILWTGPKVVSKDITVESIEEVTKILRRPPVIWDNIHANDYDQKRLFLGPYKGRSTELIPRLKGVLTNPNCEFETNFVAIHTLATWYKSNMNGVRKDVVMTDSEDSTVSIQIKLENEGSDEELETDILYSPQIALKLALSEWLNEFGVPHQYNSRQVAHSGVNSSSVDVPSLTAPSLGSSTTVTTVFQQPIMSPTAPLNEEPHTLHKEEDEEDVEVEKKDSDEEPMEMVLEKQDEVEDAKNVNQILTKIVKATMAEDLKPMDTDKENEQLNKEVFVPGPNEKPLFTAEALTLEDLTLLAELFYLPYEHGPKAVQMLKEFNWLRANSSIVSVNSKSKDPEKVTEWNSRAENFEKMCCSVMQMFTRLSNSANRTILYDLYPYIWDIKSIISMVKSFVQWLGCRSQSSAQFLSGDQEPWAFRGGLAGEFQRLLPIDGANDLFYQPPPSMPTSKIYSIRPYFTEDEAAVYKICKEIYTEGCDEIPFSDQEPDLIGDRLVGGFLTLSPDYGFVLEDEEGICGYALGTVDVKPFVKKCRISWIPFMQEKYNKPDSGKDLSEAEKMMLSFHEEEEGLPESFLRNFPSLIKVDIHTKVTDPSVAKSMMGCLLSSLKANGSHGAFCEVRQLDKRMLDFYGKLGCFEVAKMEGFPKDVIIMGRSL
;
A
#
# COMPACT_ATOMS: atom_id res chain seq x y z
N GLY A 1 -13.51 -46.74 -42.83
CA GLY A 1 -13.96 -45.34 -42.80
C GLY A 1 -14.54 -45.03 -41.44
N SER A 2 -13.69 -44.99 -40.41
CA SER A 2 -14.09 -44.94 -39.00
C SER A 2 -13.11 -44.14 -38.12
N GLU A 3 -12.18 -43.40 -38.74
CA GLU A 3 -11.07 -42.71 -38.06
C GLU A 3 -11.17 -41.18 -38.13
N ARG A 4 -12.24 -40.63 -38.74
CA ARG A 4 -12.42 -39.18 -38.91
C ARG A 4 -13.32 -38.50 -37.88
N GLN A 5 -13.85 -39.23 -36.88
CA GLN A 5 -14.80 -38.67 -35.90
C GLN A 5 -14.20 -38.35 -34.52
N ASN A 6 -13.02 -38.87 -34.16
CA ASN A 6 -12.34 -38.57 -32.87
C ASN A 6 -11.44 -37.31 -32.89
N ARG A 7 -11.67 -36.36 -33.81
CA ARG A 7 -10.93 -35.07 -33.88
C ARG A 7 -11.77 -33.83 -33.56
N ALA A 8 -12.97 -34.01 -33.03
CA ALA A 8 -13.94 -32.94 -32.74
C ALA A 8 -14.11 -32.64 -31.24
N GLY A 9 -13.07 -32.89 -30.43
CA GLY A 9 -13.17 -32.86 -28.96
C GLY A 9 -11.85 -32.61 -28.24
N LEU A 10 -11.04 -31.64 -28.70
CA LEU A 10 -10.11 -31.00 -27.76
C LEU A 10 -10.96 -30.21 -26.76
N LEU A 11 -10.86 -30.53 -25.46
CA LEU A 11 -11.37 -29.63 -24.44
C LEU A 11 -10.59 -28.31 -24.57
N LYS A 12 -11.30 -27.20 -24.78
CA LYS A 12 -10.72 -25.89 -24.49
C LYS A 12 -10.49 -25.84 -22.98
N LEU A 13 -9.25 -25.58 -22.58
CA LEU A 13 -8.95 -25.29 -21.18
C LEU A 13 -9.62 -23.95 -20.83
N ILE A 14 -10.30 -23.88 -19.69
CA ILE A 14 -10.85 -22.62 -19.17
C ILE A 14 -9.66 -21.81 -18.64
N VAL A 15 -9.19 -20.79 -19.35
CA VAL A 15 -8.00 -20.02 -18.94
C VAL A 15 -8.24 -18.54 -19.10
N CYS A 16 -8.59 -17.90 -17.99
CA CYS A 16 -8.64 -16.45 -17.89
C CYS A 16 -8.94 -15.94 -16.48
N LEU A 17 -8.74 -14.64 -16.27
CA LEU A 17 -8.90 -13.92 -15.00
C LEU A 17 -10.22 -14.16 -14.24
N LEU A 18 -10.12 -14.32 -12.93
CA LEU A 18 -11.16 -14.09 -11.94
C LEU A 18 -11.29 -12.59 -11.66
N LEU A 19 -12.51 -12.07 -11.51
CA LEU A 19 -12.72 -10.93 -10.62
C LEU A 19 -13.04 -11.46 -9.21
N PHE A 20 -12.01 -11.59 -8.38
CA PHE A 20 -12.21 -11.32 -6.97
C PHE A 20 -12.22 -9.80 -6.80
N VAL A 21 -13.07 -9.34 -5.91
CA VAL A 21 -12.87 -8.06 -5.23
C VAL A 21 -13.11 -8.43 -3.79
N THR A 22 -12.08 -8.42 -2.95
CA THR A 22 -12.29 -8.45 -1.49
C THR A 22 -13.14 -7.24 -1.10
N GLY A 23 -14.07 -7.37 -0.16
CA GLY A 23 -13.90 -8.18 1.04
C GLY A 23 -12.99 -7.44 2.04
N PHE A 24 -13.19 -6.12 2.12
CA PHE A 24 -12.45 -5.10 2.88
C PHE A 24 -11.27 -4.41 2.15
N TYR A 25 -11.49 -3.11 1.88
CA TYR A 25 -10.51 -2.08 1.49
C TYR A 25 -9.86 -2.18 0.10
N GLY A 26 -10.64 -2.50 -0.93
CA GLY A 26 -10.35 -2.17 -2.34
C GLY A 26 -11.37 -1.20 -2.94
N ARG A 27 -11.10 -0.65 -4.14
CA ARG A 27 -12.16 -0.07 -5.01
C ARG A 27 -12.48 -1.09 -6.11
N PRO A 28 -13.74 -1.54 -6.27
CA PRO A 28 -14.11 -2.42 -7.38
C PRO A 28 -13.79 -1.81 -8.75
N TRP A 29 -13.28 -2.60 -9.69
CA TRP A 29 -13.00 -2.12 -11.05
C TRP A 29 -14.26 -1.58 -11.73
N THR A 30 -14.11 -0.44 -12.42
CA THR A 30 -15.19 0.22 -13.14
C THR A 30 -15.64 -0.60 -14.35
N MET A 31 -16.82 -0.29 -14.91
CA MET A 31 -17.26 -0.91 -16.15
C MET A 31 -16.35 -0.58 -17.35
N GLU A 32 -15.60 0.53 -17.30
CA GLU A 32 -14.59 0.86 -18.30
C GLU A 32 -13.38 -0.08 -18.19
N GLN A 33 -12.84 -0.26 -16.98
CA GLN A 33 -11.74 -1.19 -16.68
C GLN A 33 -12.12 -2.65 -17.00
N ARG A 34 -13.36 -3.08 -16.71
CA ARG A 34 -13.85 -4.43 -17.06
C ARG A 34 -14.00 -4.65 -18.58
N LYS A 35 -14.33 -3.61 -19.36
CA LYS A 35 -14.33 -3.70 -20.83
C LYS A 35 -12.92 -3.75 -21.41
N GLU A 36 -12.01 -2.94 -20.85
CA GLU A 36 -10.59 -2.97 -21.21
C GLU A 36 -9.93 -4.31 -20.86
N LEU A 37 -10.33 -4.93 -19.75
CA LEU A 37 -9.97 -6.30 -19.42
C LEU A 37 -10.35 -7.27 -20.53
N PHE A 38 -11.62 -7.28 -20.98
CA PHE A 38 -12.06 -8.19 -22.05
C PHE A 38 -11.26 -8.00 -23.34
N ARG A 39 -10.88 -6.76 -23.67
CA ARG A 39 -9.96 -6.46 -24.79
C ARG A 39 -8.57 -7.05 -24.58
N ARG A 40 -7.97 -6.89 -23.39
CA ARG A 40 -6.65 -7.47 -23.04
C ARG A 40 -6.67 -9.01 -23.06
N GLN A 41 -7.71 -9.61 -22.49
CA GLN A 41 -7.92 -11.06 -22.49
C GLN A 41 -8.03 -11.61 -23.92
N GLN A 42 -8.85 -10.98 -24.78
CA GLN A 42 -8.98 -11.31 -26.20
C GLN A 42 -7.63 -11.15 -26.95
N LYS A 43 -6.94 -10.02 -26.77
CA LYS A 43 -5.61 -9.73 -27.38
C LYS A 43 -4.60 -10.83 -27.09
N TRP A 44 -4.61 -11.39 -25.87
CA TRP A 44 -3.63 -12.39 -25.44
C TRP A 44 -4.08 -13.86 -25.64
N GLY A 45 -5.33 -14.10 -26.08
CA GLY A 45 -5.85 -15.44 -26.39
C GLY A 45 -6.46 -16.19 -25.20
N LEU A 46 -6.89 -15.46 -24.17
CA LEU A 46 -7.65 -15.99 -23.04
C LEU A 46 -9.16 -15.99 -23.34
N ASN A 47 -10.00 -16.63 -22.49
CA ASN A 47 -11.38 -16.98 -22.89
C ASN A 47 -12.53 -16.82 -21.87
N THR A 48 -12.31 -16.36 -20.63
CA THR A 48 -13.29 -16.44 -19.53
C THR A 48 -13.27 -15.20 -18.62
N TYR A 49 -14.33 -14.99 -17.85
CA TYR A 49 -14.39 -14.01 -16.76
C TYR A 49 -15.38 -14.50 -15.70
N LEU A 50 -14.89 -14.72 -14.48
CA LEU A 50 -15.73 -15.06 -13.34
C LEU A 50 -16.02 -13.81 -12.50
N TYR A 51 -17.29 -13.39 -12.48
CA TYR A 51 -17.78 -12.28 -11.66
C TYR A 51 -18.02 -12.78 -10.22
N ALA A 52 -17.05 -12.56 -9.32
CA ALA A 52 -17.15 -12.91 -7.90
C ALA A 52 -16.79 -11.77 -6.90
N PRO A 53 -17.16 -10.49 -7.13
CA PRO A 53 -16.81 -9.39 -6.23
C PRO A 53 -17.52 -9.49 -4.86
N LYS A 54 -16.79 -9.74 -3.77
CA LYS A 54 -17.32 -9.77 -2.39
C LYS A 54 -17.92 -8.42 -1.97
N ASP A 55 -17.41 -7.31 -2.52
CA ASP A 55 -17.91 -5.94 -2.31
C ASP A 55 -19.20 -5.60 -3.09
N ASP A 56 -19.66 -6.43 -4.03
CA ASP A 56 -21.07 -6.39 -4.44
C ASP A 56 -21.89 -6.99 -3.29
N TYR A 57 -22.54 -6.13 -2.51
CA TYR A 57 -23.41 -6.57 -1.42
C TYR A 57 -24.43 -7.61 -1.90
N LYS A 58 -24.95 -7.51 -3.12
CA LYS A 58 -25.93 -8.45 -3.69
C LYS A 58 -25.30 -9.72 -4.27
N HIS A 59 -23.97 -9.84 -4.30
CA HIS A 59 -23.26 -11.09 -4.58
C HIS A 59 -23.08 -11.94 -3.30
N ARG A 60 -22.88 -11.32 -2.11
CA ARG A 60 -22.62 -12.04 -0.84
C ARG A 60 -23.53 -11.64 0.32
N MET A 61 -23.37 -10.43 0.87
CA MET A 61 -24.02 -10.04 2.14
C MET A 61 -25.57 -10.02 2.06
N PHE A 62 -26.11 -9.51 0.97
CA PHE A 62 -27.54 -9.41 0.68
C PHE A 62 -27.87 -10.21 -0.59
N TRP A 63 -27.32 -11.43 -0.71
CA TRP A 63 -27.46 -12.29 -1.90
C TRP A 63 -28.91 -12.52 -2.34
N ARG A 64 -29.86 -12.46 -1.40
CA ARG A 64 -31.32 -12.59 -1.60
C ARG A 64 -31.96 -11.42 -2.36
N GLU A 65 -31.34 -10.24 -2.34
CA GLU A 65 -31.89 -9.05 -2.99
C GLU A 65 -31.76 -9.14 -4.51
N MET A 66 -32.80 -8.68 -5.20
CA MET A 66 -32.78 -8.54 -6.66
C MET A 66 -31.95 -7.31 -7.05
N TYR A 67 -31.29 -7.37 -8.20
CA TYR A 67 -30.69 -6.17 -8.79
C TYR A 67 -31.78 -5.16 -9.19
N SER A 68 -31.51 -3.86 -9.02
CA SER A 68 -32.36 -2.76 -9.46
C SER A 68 -32.37 -2.63 -10.99
N VAL A 69 -33.14 -1.69 -11.54
CA VAL A 69 -33.17 -1.46 -13.01
C VAL A 69 -31.82 -0.95 -13.50
N GLU A 70 -31.18 -0.08 -12.71
CA GLU A 70 -29.89 0.56 -13.00
C GLU A 70 -28.73 -0.44 -12.86
N GLU A 71 -28.76 -1.29 -11.82
CA GLU A 71 -27.81 -2.40 -11.64
C GLU A 71 -27.98 -3.47 -12.74
N ALA A 72 -29.22 -3.75 -13.14
CA ALA A 72 -29.53 -4.66 -14.25
C ALA A 72 -29.01 -4.14 -15.59
N GLU A 73 -29.20 -2.87 -15.92
CA GLU A 73 -28.68 -2.25 -17.15
C GLU A 73 -27.14 -2.31 -17.18
N GLN A 74 -26.50 -2.04 -16.05
CA GLN A 74 -25.04 -2.19 -15.89
C GLN A 74 -24.58 -3.64 -16.13
N LEU A 75 -25.24 -4.64 -15.54
CA LEU A 75 -24.89 -6.05 -15.73
C LEU A 75 -25.18 -6.55 -17.15
N MET A 76 -26.31 -6.19 -17.76
CA MET A 76 -26.63 -6.49 -19.16
C MET A 76 -25.57 -5.89 -20.11
N THR A 77 -25.13 -4.66 -19.86
CA THR A 77 -24.06 -3.99 -20.62
C THR A 77 -22.72 -4.72 -20.48
N LEU A 78 -22.41 -5.23 -19.28
CA LEU A 78 -21.18 -5.96 -19.01
C LEU A 78 -21.16 -7.36 -19.65
N ILE A 79 -22.25 -8.11 -19.52
CA ILE A 79 -22.45 -9.43 -20.14
C ILE A 79 -22.38 -9.32 -21.68
N SER A 80 -22.99 -8.26 -22.25
CA SER A 80 -22.92 -7.98 -23.68
C SER A 80 -21.49 -7.70 -24.14
N ALA A 81 -20.75 -6.85 -23.41
CA ALA A 81 -19.36 -6.54 -23.75
C ALA A 81 -18.41 -7.75 -23.62
N ALA A 82 -18.64 -8.65 -22.66
CA ALA A 82 -17.89 -9.91 -22.56
C ALA A 82 -18.10 -10.76 -23.82
N LYS A 83 -19.37 -10.94 -24.22
CA LYS A 83 -19.77 -11.67 -25.42
C LYS A 83 -19.23 -11.06 -26.72
N GLU A 84 -19.18 -9.73 -26.83
CA GLU A 84 -18.58 -9.01 -27.97
C GLU A 84 -17.09 -9.32 -28.14
N HIS A 85 -16.36 -9.47 -27.03
CA HIS A 85 -14.95 -9.84 -27.04
C HIS A 85 -14.71 -11.36 -27.10
N GLY A 86 -15.77 -12.17 -27.07
CA GLY A 86 -15.69 -13.63 -27.06
C GLY A 86 -15.30 -14.23 -25.71
N MET A 87 -15.44 -13.48 -24.61
CA MET A 87 -15.23 -13.96 -23.25
C MET A 87 -16.48 -14.67 -22.72
N GLU A 88 -16.28 -15.82 -22.08
CA GLU A 88 -17.32 -16.48 -21.30
C GLU A 88 -17.55 -15.75 -19.98
N PHE A 89 -18.72 -15.12 -19.83
CA PHE A 89 -19.13 -14.47 -18.58
C PHE A 89 -19.79 -15.48 -17.64
N ILE A 90 -19.17 -15.75 -16.50
CA ILE A 90 -19.68 -16.61 -15.44
C ILE A 90 -20.14 -15.73 -14.26
N TYR A 91 -21.41 -15.84 -13.85
CA TYR A 91 -21.94 -15.14 -12.67
C TYR A 91 -21.81 -16.01 -11.42
N ALA A 92 -21.04 -15.56 -10.43
CA ALA A 92 -21.02 -16.20 -9.12
C ALA A 92 -22.10 -15.64 -8.19
N ILE A 93 -22.42 -16.40 -7.13
CA ILE A 93 -23.13 -15.92 -5.95
C ILE A 93 -22.63 -16.66 -4.70
N SER A 94 -22.53 -15.95 -3.58
CA SER A 94 -21.92 -16.42 -2.32
C SER A 94 -22.94 -16.50 -1.17
N PRO A 95 -23.93 -17.41 -1.19
CA PRO A 95 -25.00 -17.45 -0.19
C PRO A 95 -24.57 -17.99 1.19
N GLY A 96 -23.36 -18.55 1.32
CA GLY A 96 -22.95 -19.38 2.46
C GLY A 96 -22.85 -18.72 3.84
N LEU A 97 -22.98 -17.38 3.95
CA LEU A 97 -22.87 -16.69 5.24
C LEU A 97 -24.09 -16.89 6.16
N ASP A 98 -25.30 -16.96 5.58
CA ASP A 98 -26.55 -16.91 6.36
C ASP A 98 -27.70 -17.75 5.78
N ILE A 99 -27.43 -18.58 4.76
CA ILE A 99 -28.44 -19.45 4.15
C ILE A 99 -28.86 -20.59 5.08
N THR A 100 -30.17 -20.78 5.23
CA THR A 100 -30.73 -22.02 5.80
C THR A 100 -31.00 -23.02 4.66
N PHE A 101 -30.12 -24.01 4.48
CA PHE A 101 -30.13 -24.92 3.33
C PHE A 101 -31.42 -25.74 3.19
N SER A 102 -32.06 -26.08 4.30
CA SER A 102 -33.29 -26.87 4.40
C SER A 102 -34.56 -26.06 4.12
N ASN A 103 -34.48 -24.73 4.10
CA ASN A 103 -35.63 -23.85 3.91
C ASN A 103 -35.89 -23.63 2.42
N GLN A 104 -36.92 -24.27 1.87
CA GLN A 104 -37.28 -24.14 0.46
C GLN A 104 -37.49 -22.68 0.00
N LYS A 105 -37.84 -21.73 0.89
CA LYS A 105 -37.93 -20.30 0.54
C LYS A 105 -36.57 -19.68 0.17
N GLU A 106 -35.49 -20.16 0.78
CA GLU A 106 -34.13 -19.74 0.46
C GLU A 106 -33.72 -20.26 -0.92
N VAL A 107 -33.95 -21.55 -1.16
CA VAL A 107 -33.71 -22.18 -2.46
C VAL A 107 -34.53 -21.50 -3.57
N SER A 108 -35.81 -21.18 -3.32
CA SER A 108 -36.64 -20.42 -4.27
C SER A 108 -36.15 -18.98 -4.49
N THR A 109 -35.56 -18.35 -3.48
CA THR A 109 -34.96 -17.01 -3.59
C THR A 109 -33.67 -17.05 -4.40
N LEU A 110 -32.82 -18.06 -4.18
CA LEU A 110 -31.60 -18.30 -4.95
C LEU A 110 -31.91 -18.55 -6.44
N LYS A 111 -32.90 -19.41 -6.72
CA LYS A 111 -33.43 -19.64 -8.07
C LYS A 111 -33.85 -18.33 -8.74
N ARG A 112 -34.74 -17.56 -8.11
CA ARG A 112 -35.25 -16.28 -8.64
C ARG A 112 -34.13 -15.26 -8.91
N LYS A 113 -33.09 -15.21 -8.08
CA LYS A 113 -31.93 -14.33 -8.26
C LYS A 113 -31.08 -14.77 -9.46
N LEU A 114 -30.82 -16.06 -9.61
CA LEU A 114 -30.09 -16.61 -10.77
C LEU A 114 -30.90 -16.49 -12.07
N ASP A 115 -32.22 -16.68 -12.01
CA ASP A 115 -33.14 -16.39 -13.12
C ASP A 115 -33.02 -14.93 -13.57
N GLN A 116 -32.94 -13.96 -12.65
CA GLN A 116 -32.78 -12.54 -12.99
C GLN A 116 -31.52 -12.32 -13.85
N VAL A 117 -30.39 -12.90 -13.46
CA VAL A 117 -29.12 -12.76 -14.18
C VAL A 117 -29.09 -13.60 -15.47
N SER A 118 -29.82 -14.72 -15.52
CA SER A 118 -30.07 -15.45 -16.78
C SER A 118 -30.86 -14.59 -17.78
N HIS A 119 -31.85 -13.83 -17.33
CA HIS A 119 -32.60 -12.89 -18.18
C HIS A 119 -31.74 -11.70 -18.65
N PHE A 120 -30.64 -11.37 -17.96
CA PHE A 120 -29.62 -10.41 -18.44
C PHE A 120 -28.72 -10.98 -19.56
N GLY A 121 -28.92 -12.25 -19.95
CA GLY A 121 -28.16 -12.92 -21.01
C GLY A 121 -26.97 -13.76 -20.53
N CYS A 122 -26.78 -13.90 -19.21
CA CYS A 122 -25.78 -14.82 -18.65
C CYS A 122 -26.18 -16.29 -18.89
N LYS A 123 -25.19 -17.17 -19.00
CA LYS A 123 -25.38 -18.61 -19.28
C LYS A 123 -24.60 -19.55 -18.36
N SER A 124 -23.51 -19.05 -17.78
CA SER A 124 -22.57 -19.83 -16.98
C SER A 124 -22.60 -19.27 -15.55
N PHE A 125 -22.60 -20.15 -14.56
CA PHE A 125 -22.90 -19.76 -13.17
C PHE A 125 -21.92 -20.38 -12.16
N ALA A 126 -21.84 -19.82 -10.97
CA ALA A 126 -21.05 -20.39 -9.87
C ALA A 126 -21.74 -20.22 -8.51
N LEU A 127 -21.63 -21.23 -7.64
CA LEU A 127 -21.93 -21.10 -6.20
C LEU A 127 -20.64 -21.15 -5.40
N LEU A 128 -20.45 -20.15 -4.53
CA LEU A 128 -19.25 -20.02 -3.70
C LEU A 128 -19.59 -20.24 -2.23
N PHE A 129 -18.88 -21.18 -1.60
CA PHE A 129 -18.94 -21.48 -0.17
C PHE A 129 -17.57 -21.27 0.50
N ASP A 130 -16.81 -20.32 -0.02
CA ASP A 130 -15.50 -19.89 0.47
C ASP A 130 -15.62 -18.96 1.68
N ASP A 131 -14.65 -19.01 2.60
CA ASP A 131 -14.52 -18.14 3.77
C ASP A 131 -15.79 -18.07 4.65
N ILE A 132 -16.30 -19.24 5.01
CA ILE A 132 -17.45 -19.44 5.92
C ILE A 132 -17.13 -20.50 6.99
N ASP A 133 -17.82 -20.46 8.12
CA ASP A 133 -17.71 -21.48 9.16
C ASP A 133 -18.37 -22.81 8.74
N HIS A 134 -17.93 -23.93 9.33
CA HIS A 134 -18.45 -25.26 9.03
C HIS A 134 -19.76 -25.61 9.79
N ASN A 135 -20.24 -24.73 10.67
CA ASN A 135 -21.45 -24.94 11.46
C ASN A 135 -22.74 -24.61 10.69
N MET A 136 -23.51 -25.66 10.39
CA MET A 136 -24.92 -25.55 10.01
C MET A 136 -25.81 -25.10 11.18
N CYS A 137 -26.94 -24.46 10.87
CA CYS A 137 -27.99 -24.17 11.85
C CYS A 137 -28.70 -25.46 12.34
N PRO A 138 -29.51 -25.41 13.42
CA PRO A 138 -30.19 -26.60 13.94
C PRO A 138 -31.10 -27.31 12.92
N ALA A 139 -31.90 -26.56 12.15
CA ALA A 139 -32.81 -27.15 11.15
C ALA A 139 -32.05 -27.88 10.04
N ASP A 140 -30.92 -27.32 9.59
CA ASP A 140 -30.07 -27.96 8.57
C ASP A 140 -29.38 -29.22 9.11
N LYS A 141 -29.07 -29.27 10.41
CA LYS A 141 -28.53 -30.47 11.10
C LYS A 141 -29.56 -31.60 11.28
N GLU A 142 -30.87 -31.30 11.21
CA GLU A 142 -31.93 -32.31 11.20
C GLU A 142 -32.15 -32.92 9.80
N VAL A 143 -31.81 -32.20 8.74
CA VAL A 143 -32.05 -32.60 7.33
C VAL A 143 -30.79 -33.16 6.66
N PHE A 144 -29.60 -32.60 6.93
CA PHE A 144 -28.36 -32.95 6.24
C PHE A 144 -27.33 -33.60 7.18
N SER A 145 -26.79 -34.73 6.74
CA SER A 145 -25.81 -35.52 7.50
C SER A 145 -24.41 -34.89 7.60
N SER A 146 -24.10 -33.89 6.76
CA SER A 146 -22.91 -33.03 6.88
C SER A 146 -23.07 -31.74 6.08
N PHE A 147 -22.22 -30.75 6.35
CA PHE A 147 -22.18 -29.48 5.62
C PHE A 147 -22.00 -29.65 4.10
N ALA A 148 -21.16 -30.62 3.70
CA ALA A 148 -21.00 -30.98 2.30
C ALA A 148 -22.29 -31.54 1.67
N HIS A 149 -23.11 -32.30 2.41
CA HIS A 149 -24.41 -32.77 1.89
C HIS A 149 -25.38 -31.61 1.66
N ALA A 150 -25.42 -30.62 2.57
CA ALA A 150 -26.26 -29.43 2.43
C ALA A 150 -25.85 -28.59 1.20
N GLN A 151 -24.56 -28.26 1.08
CA GLN A 151 -24.00 -27.50 -0.04
C GLN A 151 -24.19 -28.23 -1.37
N VAL A 152 -23.91 -29.53 -1.43
CA VAL A 152 -24.10 -30.31 -2.67
C VAL A 152 -25.58 -30.44 -3.05
N SER A 153 -26.48 -30.61 -2.08
CA SER A 153 -27.92 -30.72 -2.35
C SER A 153 -28.44 -29.48 -3.06
N ILE A 154 -28.17 -28.28 -2.51
CA ILE A 154 -28.61 -27.03 -3.15
C ILE A 154 -27.87 -26.78 -4.48
N THR A 155 -26.57 -27.09 -4.57
CA THR A 155 -25.80 -26.87 -5.80
C THR A 155 -26.31 -27.75 -6.95
N ASN A 156 -26.60 -29.03 -6.69
CA ASN A 156 -27.20 -29.92 -7.67
C ASN A 156 -28.61 -29.44 -8.08
N GLU A 157 -29.46 -29.05 -7.11
CA GLU A 157 -30.82 -28.57 -7.41
C GLU A 157 -30.81 -27.29 -8.27
N ILE A 158 -29.87 -26.37 -8.03
CA ILE A 158 -29.68 -25.14 -8.82
C ILE A 158 -29.14 -25.45 -10.22
N PHE A 159 -28.13 -26.32 -10.34
CA PHE A 159 -27.57 -26.74 -11.64
C PHE A 159 -28.65 -27.36 -12.55
N GLN A 160 -29.47 -28.25 -11.99
CA GLN A 160 -30.55 -28.89 -12.75
C GLN A 160 -31.72 -27.94 -13.05
N TYR A 161 -32.04 -27.03 -12.14
CA TYR A 161 -33.06 -25.99 -12.35
C TYR A 161 -32.71 -25.05 -13.52
N LEU A 162 -31.43 -24.67 -13.64
CA LEU A 162 -30.91 -23.85 -14.74
C LEU A 162 -30.70 -24.63 -16.05
N GLY A 163 -31.09 -25.90 -16.10
CA GLY A 163 -31.04 -26.73 -17.31
C GLY A 163 -29.67 -27.35 -17.62
N GLU A 164 -28.85 -27.62 -16.60
CA GLU A 164 -27.51 -28.21 -16.70
C GLU A 164 -26.58 -27.43 -17.66
N PRO A 165 -26.27 -26.15 -17.38
CA PRO A 165 -25.49 -25.28 -18.26
C PRO A 165 -24.05 -25.77 -18.50
N GLU A 166 -23.49 -25.44 -19.67
CA GLU A 166 -22.18 -25.92 -20.17
C GLU A 166 -21.01 -25.66 -19.20
N THR A 167 -21.05 -24.56 -18.45
CA THR A 167 -20.12 -24.25 -17.36
C THR A 167 -20.90 -23.89 -16.09
N PHE A 168 -20.76 -24.73 -15.08
CA PHE A 168 -21.18 -24.43 -13.71
C PHE A 168 -20.03 -24.71 -12.75
N LEU A 169 -19.69 -23.74 -11.89
CA LEU A 169 -18.57 -23.85 -10.94
C LEU A 169 -19.07 -23.96 -9.49
N PHE A 170 -18.33 -24.70 -8.68
CA PHE A 170 -18.55 -24.82 -7.24
C PHE A 170 -17.23 -24.49 -6.51
N CYS A 171 -17.25 -23.50 -5.61
CA CYS A 171 -16.12 -23.26 -4.70
C CYS A 171 -16.42 -23.90 -3.33
N PRO A 172 -15.66 -24.93 -2.92
CA PRO A 172 -15.79 -25.55 -1.61
C PRO A 172 -15.35 -24.61 -0.48
N THR A 173 -15.70 -24.97 0.75
CA THR A 173 -15.18 -24.36 1.98
C THR A 173 -13.75 -24.85 2.26
N GLU A 174 -13.49 -26.15 2.09
CA GLU A 174 -12.13 -26.68 2.03
C GLU A 174 -11.53 -26.48 0.61
N TYR A 175 -11.20 -25.24 0.23
CA TYR A 175 -10.71 -24.90 -1.13
C TYR A 175 -9.19 -24.97 -1.33
N CYS A 176 -8.44 -25.31 -0.29
CA CYS A 176 -6.99 -25.50 -0.37
C CYS A 176 -6.50 -26.66 0.51
N GLY A 177 -5.30 -27.16 0.22
CA GLY A 177 -4.72 -28.30 0.94
C GLY A 177 -4.64 -28.09 2.45
N THR A 178 -4.27 -26.89 2.91
CA THR A 178 -4.22 -26.52 4.33
C THR A 178 -5.58 -26.36 5.02
N PHE A 179 -6.69 -26.29 4.28
CA PHE A 179 -8.05 -26.23 4.86
C PHE A 179 -8.72 -27.62 4.95
N CYS A 180 -8.17 -28.65 4.30
CA CYS A 180 -8.77 -29.98 4.26
C CYS A 180 -8.56 -30.75 5.57
N TYR A 181 -9.63 -31.13 6.29
CA TYR A 181 -9.50 -31.85 7.55
C TYR A 181 -9.73 -33.37 7.40
N PRO A 182 -8.81 -34.26 7.82
CA PRO A 182 -7.48 -34.00 8.39
C PRO A 182 -6.38 -33.80 7.33
N ASN A 183 -6.67 -34.05 6.05
CA ASN A 183 -5.82 -33.83 4.88
C ASN A 183 -6.67 -34.03 3.60
N VAL A 184 -6.12 -33.69 2.43
CA VAL A 184 -6.79 -33.79 1.13
C VAL A 184 -7.29 -35.21 0.86
N ALA A 185 -6.43 -36.23 0.83
CA ALA A 185 -6.84 -37.61 0.53
C ALA A 185 -7.87 -38.23 1.49
N GLN A 186 -8.01 -37.72 2.72
CA GLN A 186 -8.87 -38.32 3.75
C GLN A 186 -10.09 -37.46 4.13
N SER A 187 -10.22 -36.23 3.64
CA SER A 187 -11.32 -35.34 3.98
C SER A 187 -12.71 -35.98 3.75
N PRO A 188 -13.59 -36.03 4.77
CA PRO A 188 -14.96 -36.49 4.59
C PRO A 188 -15.81 -35.46 3.83
N TYR A 189 -15.42 -34.18 3.88
CA TYR A 189 -16.08 -33.09 3.20
C TYR A 189 -15.81 -33.15 1.68
N LEU A 190 -14.54 -33.21 1.26
CA LEU A 190 -14.17 -33.39 -0.16
C LEU A 190 -14.63 -34.75 -0.71
N ARG A 191 -14.58 -35.83 0.07
CA ARG A 191 -15.13 -37.13 -0.35
C ARG A 191 -16.62 -37.04 -0.67
N THR A 192 -17.38 -36.32 0.17
CA THR A 192 -18.81 -36.10 -0.07
C THR A 192 -19.04 -35.34 -1.37
N ILE A 193 -18.27 -34.28 -1.62
CA ILE A 193 -18.35 -33.50 -2.87
C ILE A 193 -18.03 -34.37 -4.09
N GLY A 194 -16.91 -35.10 -4.07
CA GLY A 194 -16.53 -36.00 -5.16
C GLY A 194 -17.51 -37.15 -5.41
N GLU A 195 -18.27 -37.57 -4.39
CA GLU A 195 -19.29 -38.62 -4.49
C GLU A 195 -20.68 -38.15 -4.89
N LYS A 196 -21.04 -36.89 -4.60
CA LYS A 196 -22.43 -36.42 -4.64
C LYS A 196 -22.66 -35.22 -5.56
N LEU A 197 -21.65 -34.39 -5.82
CA LEU A 197 -21.77 -33.26 -6.75
C LEU A 197 -21.87 -33.79 -8.18
N LEU A 198 -22.83 -33.27 -8.96
CA LEU A 198 -23.09 -33.76 -10.32
C LEU A 198 -21.87 -33.64 -11.25
N PRO A 199 -21.65 -34.58 -12.19
CA PRO A 199 -20.41 -34.67 -12.97
C PRO A 199 -20.20 -33.50 -13.94
N GLY A 200 -21.24 -32.76 -14.32
CA GLY A 200 -21.15 -31.54 -15.14
C GLY A 200 -20.79 -30.27 -14.35
N ILE A 201 -20.64 -30.36 -13.03
CA ILE A 201 -20.23 -29.25 -12.18
C ILE A 201 -18.72 -29.35 -11.91
N GLU A 202 -18.01 -28.27 -12.22
CA GLU A 202 -16.56 -28.14 -12.03
C GLU A 202 -16.24 -27.53 -10.66
N ILE A 203 -15.07 -27.86 -10.11
CA ILE A 203 -14.71 -27.51 -8.73
C ILE A 203 -13.49 -26.59 -8.71
N LEU A 204 -13.60 -25.48 -7.97
CA LEU A 204 -12.54 -24.49 -7.78
C LEU A 204 -11.55 -24.94 -6.68
N TRP A 205 -10.26 -24.66 -6.87
CA TRP A 205 -9.18 -25.10 -5.97
C TRP A 205 -7.98 -24.15 -6.01
N THR A 206 -7.41 -23.74 -4.86
CA THR A 206 -6.27 -22.78 -4.84
C THR A 206 -4.88 -23.44 -4.74
N GLY A 207 -4.81 -24.76 -4.77
CA GLY A 207 -3.57 -25.53 -4.56
C GLY A 207 -3.33 -25.89 -3.09
N PRO A 208 -2.08 -26.18 -2.68
CA PRO A 208 -1.74 -26.54 -1.30
C PRO A 208 -2.10 -25.49 -0.24
N LYS A 209 -2.15 -24.19 -0.60
CA LYS A 209 -2.47 -23.07 0.30
C LYS A 209 -3.47 -22.11 -0.37
N VAL A 210 -4.02 -21.17 0.39
CA VAL A 210 -4.84 -20.04 -0.13
C VAL A 210 -4.05 -19.26 -1.18
N VAL A 211 -2.82 -18.85 -0.83
CA VAL A 211 -1.80 -18.36 -1.77
C VAL A 211 -0.74 -19.46 -1.90
N SER A 212 -0.79 -20.25 -2.98
CA SER A 212 0.17 -21.33 -3.19
C SER A 212 1.47 -20.79 -3.77
N LYS A 213 2.62 -21.01 -3.10
CA LYS A 213 3.95 -20.72 -3.68
C LYS A 213 4.13 -21.53 -4.96
N ASP A 214 3.93 -22.84 -4.84
CA ASP A 214 4.04 -23.82 -5.90
C ASP A 214 2.79 -24.72 -5.90
N ILE A 215 2.37 -25.17 -7.07
CA ILE A 215 1.33 -26.18 -7.27
C ILE A 215 1.96 -27.31 -8.08
N THR A 216 2.11 -28.49 -7.47
CA THR A 216 2.80 -29.63 -8.09
C THR A 216 1.83 -30.58 -8.76
N VAL A 217 2.32 -31.39 -9.69
CA VAL A 217 1.53 -32.41 -10.41
C VAL A 217 0.87 -33.37 -9.42
N GLU A 218 1.61 -33.81 -8.40
CA GLU A 218 1.17 -34.79 -7.40
C GLU A 218 0.05 -34.23 -6.54
N SER A 219 0.12 -32.93 -6.18
CA SER A 219 -0.93 -32.25 -5.42
C SER A 219 -2.25 -32.14 -6.21
N ILE A 220 -2.15 -31.99 -7.54
CA ILE A 220 -3.32 -31.99 -8.42
C ILE A 220 -3.85 -33.40 -8.65
N GLU A 221 -2.99 -34.41 -8.77
CA GLU A 221 -3.42 -35.81 -8.89
C GLU A 221 -4.05 -36.35 -7.59
N GLU A 222 -3.58 -35.92 -6.41
CA GLU A 222 -4.21 -36.21 -5.11
C GLU A 222 -5.63 -35.62 -5.01
N VAL A 223 -5.79 -34.31 -5.25
CA VAL A 223 -7.10 -33.66 -5.14
C VAL A 223 -8.06 -34.16 -6.24
N THR A 224 -7.59 -34.37 -7.47
CA THR A 224 -8.38 -34.96 -8.57
C THR A 224 -8.92 -36.34 -8.19
N LYS A 225 -8.15 -37.15 -7.45
CA LYS A 225 -8.57 -38.50 -7.02
C LYS A 225 -9.72 -38.48 -6.01
N ILE A 226 -9.75 -37.53 -5.07
CA ILE A 226 -10.86 -37.42 -4.10
C ILE A 226 -12.07 -36.67 -4.70
N LEU A 227 -11.85 -35.61 -5.48
CA LEU A 227 -12.90 -34.88 -6.18
C LEU A 227 -13.51 -35.64 -7.37
N ARG A 228 -12.83 -36.68 -7.87
CA ARG A 228 -13.21 -37.51 -9.04
C ARG A 228 -13.31 -36.78 -10.37
N ARG A 229 -12.77 -35.56 -10.45
CA ARG A 229 -12.72 -34.69 -11.64
C ARG A 229 -11.51 -33.74 -11.55
N PRO A 230 -10.91 -33.31 -12.67
CA PRO A 230 -9.90 -32.25 -12.67
C PRO A 230 -10.46 -30.94 -12.08
N PRO A 231 -9.72 -30.23 -11.21
CA PRO A 231 -10.17 -28.93 -10.71
C PRO A 231 -9.97 -27.81 -11.74
N VAL A 232 -10.69 -26.70 -11.54
CA VAL A 232 -10.33 -25.38 -12.08
C VAL A 232 -9.51 -24.68 -11.01
N ILE A 233 -8.29 -24.24 -11.33
CA ILE A 233 -7.48 -23.51 -10.36
C ILE A 233 -8.04 -22.11 -10.15
N TRP A 234 -8.17 -21.70 -8.89
CA TRP A 234 -8.32 -20.32 -8.46
C TRP A 234 -6.96 -19.85 -7.94
N ASP A 235 -6.24 -19.04 -8.71
CA ASP A 235 -4.83 -18.76 -8.43
C ASP A 235 -4.61 -17.37 -7.81
N ASN A 236 -4.37 -17.32 -6.49
CA ASN A 236 -4.12 -16.09 -5.74
C ASN A 236 -2.63 -15.66 -5.73
N ILE A 237 -1.77 -16.20 -6.61
CA ILE A 237 -0.34 -15.82 -6.70
C ILE A 237 -0.09 -14.32 -6.92
N HIS A 238 -1.04 -13.59 -7.50
CA HIS A 238 -0.93 -12.15 -7.74
C HIS A 238 -1.88 -11.30 -6.87
N ALA A 239 -2.62 -11.91 -5.94
CA ALA A 239 -3.52 -11.17 -5.03
C ALA A 239 -2.73 -10.40 -3.96
N ASN A 240 -3.09 -9.13 -3.73
CA ASN A 240 -2.50 -8.25 -2.69
C ASN A 240 -3.51 -7.76 -1.62
N ASP A 241 -4.75 -8.20 -1.69
CA ASP A 241 -5.84 -7.89 -0.77
C ASP A 241 -5.50 -8.07 0.72
N TYR A 242 -4.71 -9.08 1.08
CA TYR A 242 -4.29 -9.38 2.45
C TYR A 242 -3.19 -8.46 3.01
N ASP A 243 -2.50 -7.64 2.19
CA ASP A 243 -1.53 -6.64 2.64
C ASP A 243 -1.40 -5.48 1.64
N GLN A 244 -2.12 -4.38 1.90
CA GLN A 244 -2.14 -3.15 1.09
C GLN A 244 -0.78 -2.45 0.90
N LYS A 245 0.30 -2.87 1.58
CA LYS A 245 1.65 -2.38 1.27
C LYS A 245 2.38 -3.23 0.23
N ARG A 246 1.76 -4.30 -0.29
CA ARG A 246 2.35 -5.22 -1.28
C ARG A 246 1.70 -5.05 -2.65
N LEU A 247 2.50 -5.31 -3.68
CA LEU A 247 2.10 -5.32 -5.07
C LEU A 247 2.90 -6.40 -5.79
N PHE A 248 2.28 -7.08 -6.76
CA PHE A 248 2.85 -8.22 -7.47
C PHE A 248 2.84 -8.00 -8.98
N LEU A 249 4.00 -7.57 -9.48
CA LEU A 249 4.35 -7.29 -10.87
C LEU A 249 5.31 -8.35 -11.45
N GLY A 250 5.66 -9.39 -10.69
CA GLY A 250 6.43 -10.54 -11.17
C GLY A 250 5.64 -11.46 -12.09
N PRO A 251 6.30 -12.41 -12.77
CA PRO A 251 5.66 -13.33 -13.71
C PRO A 251 4.87 -14.44 -12.99
N TYR A 252 3.90 -15.01 -13.68
CA TYR A 252 3.27 -16.28 -13.28
C TYR A 252 4.35 -17.38 -13.12
N LYS A 253 4.44 -18.02 -11.94
CA LYS A 253 5.53 -18.94 -11.55
C LYS A 253 5.03 -20.04 -10.59
N GLY A 254 5.76 -21.15 -10.48
CA GLY A 254 5.45 -22.24 -9.53
C GLY A 254 4.33 -23.18 -9.99
N ARG A 255 3.95 -23.14 -11.27
CA ARG A 255 2.97 -24.03 -11.90
C ARG A 255 3.60 -24.58 -13.18
N SER A 256 3.90 -25.87 -13.23
CA SER A 256 4.42 -26.45 -14.48
C SER A 256 3.32 -26.47 -15.55
N THR A 257 3.72 -26.27 -16.80
CA THR A 257 2.89 -26.44 -18.00
C THR A 257 2.36 -27.88 -18.15
N GLU A 258 2.91 -28.84 -17.40
CA GLU A 258 2.37 -30.19 -17.23
C GLU A 258 1.05 -30.27 -16.45
N LEU A 259 0.65 -29.19 -15.76
CA LEU A 259 -0.67 -29.07 -15.15
C LEU A 259 -1.77 -28.81 -16.19
N ILE A 260 -1.46 -28.22 -17.34
CA ILE A 260 -2.44 -27.90 -18.39
C ILE A 260 -3.26 -29.15 -18.80
N PRO A 261 -2.67 -30.30 -19.16
CA PRO A 261 -3.41 -31.54 -19.44
C PRO A 261 -3.89 -32.32 -18.20
N ARG A 262 -3.95 -31.69 -17.02
CA ARG A 262 -4.39 -32.26 -15.73
C ARG A 262 -5.46 -31.41 -15.01
N LEU A 263 -5.77 -30.22 -15.53
CA LEU A 263 -6.77 -29.30 -14.99
C LEU A 263 -7.97 -29.18 -15.93
N LYS A 264 -9.10 -28.68 -15.42
CA LYS A 264 -10.18 -28.15 -16.28
C LYS A 264 -9.91 -26.70 -16.67
N GLY A 265 -9.20 -25.96 -15.81
CA GLY A 265 -8.88 -24.56 -16.05
C GLY A 265 -7.90 -23.93 -15.06
N VAL A 266 -7.52 -22.68 -15.36
CA VAL A 266 -6.82 -21.76 -14.46
C VAL A 266 -7.47 -20.38 -14.57
N LEU A 267 -8.01 -19.91 -13.44
CA LEU A 267 -8.48 -18.55 -13.24
C LEU A 267 -7.55 -17.88 -12.22
N THR A 268 -6.84 -16.80 -12.56
CA THR A 268 -6.02 -16.07 -11.57
C THR A 268 -6.79 -14.91 -10.97
N ASN A 269 -6.63 -14.74 -9.65
CA ASN A 269 -7.04 -13.58 -8.87
C ASN A 269 -5.80 -12.66 -8.70
N PRO A 270 -5.81 -11.44 -9.26
CA PRO A 270 -4.64 -10.57 -9.32
C PRO A 270 -4.72 -9.42 -8.29
N ASN A 271 -3.89 -8.37 -8.44
CA ASN A 271 -3.88 -7.23 -7.53
C ASN A 271 -5.19 -6.43 -7.62
N CYS A 272 -5.56 -5.73 -6.54
CA CYS A 272 -6.70 -4.82 -6.51
C CYS A 272 -6.59 -3.68 -7.53
N GLU A 273 -5.38 -3.18 -7.80
CA GLU A 273 -5.11 -2.07 -8.72
C GLU A 273 -5.08 -2.54 -10.18
N PHE A 274 -6.07 -2.13 -10.96
CA PHE A 274 -6.35 -2.66 -12.30
C PHE A 274 -5.14 -2.66 -13.26
N GLU A 275 -4.45 -1.52 -13.37
CA GLU A 275 -3.39 -1.36 -14.39
C GLU A 275 -2.10 -2.14 -14.05
N THR A 276 -1.92 -2.50 -12.78
CA THR A 276 -0.76 -3.27 -12.31
C THR A 276 -0.79 -4.72 -12.79
N ASN A 277 -1.98 -5.22 -13.15
CA ASN A 277 -2.23 -6.61 -13.51
C ASN A 277 -1.80 -6.98 -14.95
N PHE A 278 -1.21 -6.04 -15.69
CA PHE A 278 -0.74 -6.28 -17.06
C PHE A 278 0.23 -7.48 -17.12
N VAL A 279 1.23 -7.53 -16.23
CA VAL A 279 2.22 -8.63 -16.20
C VAL A 279 1.59 -9.95 -15.76
N ALA A 280 0.76 -9.94 -14.71
CA ALA A 280 0.09 -11.14 -14.19
C ALA A 280 -0.72 -11.86 -15.29
N ILE A 281 -1.55 -11.10 -16.02
CA ILE A 281 -2.43 -11.65 -17.06
C ILE A 281 -1.63 -12.05 -18.32
N HIS A 282 -0.66 -11.22 -18.74
CA HIS A 282 0.17 -11.49 -19.93
C HIS A 282 1.04 -12.75 -19.74
N THR A 283 1.66 -12.90 -18.57
CA THR A 283 2.51 -14.05 -18.27
C THR A 283 1.71 -15.34 -18.06
N LEU A 284 0.50 -15.28 -17.46
CA LEU A 284 -0.45 -16.41 -17.46
C LEU A 284 -0.84 -16.83 -18.88
N ALA A 285 -1.16 -15.87 -19.76
CA ALA A 285 -1.48 -16.18 -21.16
C ALA A 285 -0.30 -16.83 -21.89
N THR A 286 0.91 -16.33 -21.65
CA THR A 286 2.16 -16.88 -22.20
C THR A 286 2.41 -18.31 -21.70
N TRP A 287 2.21 -18.57 -20.41
CA TRP A 287 2.24 -19.91 -19.81
C TRP A 287 1.24 -20.86 -20.48
N TYR A 288 -0.02 -20.47 -20.60
CA TYR A 288 -1.04 -21.33 -21.23
C TYR A 288 -0.73 -21.65 -22.70
N LYS A 289 -0.33 -20.65 -23.49
CA LYS A 289 0.01 -20.84 -24.90
C LYS A 289 1.19 -21.78 -25.14
N SER A 290 2.08 -21.95 -24.15
CA SER A 290 3.25 -22.84 -24.28
C SER A 290 2.90 -24.33 -24.39
N ASN A 291 1.82 -24.80 -23.74
CA ASN A 291 1.36 -26.19 -23.80
C ASN A 291 -0.17 -26.32 -23.99
N MET A 292 -0.79 -25.38 -24.72
CA MET A 292 -2.24 -25.39 -25.00
C MET A 292 -2.74 -26.69 -25.68
N ASN A 293 -1.85 -27.43 -26.36
CA ASN A 293 -2.16 -28.72 -26.98
C ASN A 293 -2.09 -29.92 -26.00
N GLY A 294 -1.71 -29.71 -24.74
CA GLY A 294 -1.81 -30.71 -23.67
C GLY A 294 -0.83 -31.88 -23.77
N VAL A 295 0.39 -31.66 -24.25
CA VAL A 295 1.41 -32.72 -24.36
C VAL A 295 1.97 -33.02 -22.96
N ARG A 296 2.11 -34.30 -22.60
CA ARG A 296 2.74 -34.78 -21.36
C ARG A 296 4.18 -35.23 -21.65
N LYS A 297 5.12 -35.02 -20.73
CA LYS A 297 6.56 -35.40 -20.89
C LYS A 297 6.72 -36.85 -21.36
N ASP A 298 5.89 -37.76 -20.85
CA ASP A 298 5.83 -39.19 -21.20
C ASP A 298 5.82 -39.49 -22.71
N VAL A 299 5.33 -38.55 -23.52
CA VAL A 299 5.18 -38.67 -24.99
C VAL A 299 6.28 -37.93 -25.76
N VAL A 300 7.02 -37.03 -25.10
CA VAL A 300 8.05 -36.19 -25.74
C VAL A 300 9.39 -36.93 -25.87
N MET A 301 9.68 -37.83 -24.92
CA MET A 301 10.97 -38.52 -24.79
C MET A 301 11.28 -39.55 -25.90
N THR A 302 10.51 -39.61 -26.99
CA THR A 302 10.76 -40.49 -28.15
C THR A 302 11.22 -39.76 -29.42
N ASP A 303 10.93 -38.46 -29.59
CA ASP A 303 10.95 -37.85 -30.94
C ASP A 303 11.49 -36.39 -31.07
N SER A 304 11.95 -35.71 -29.99
CA SER A 304 12.32 -34.28 -30.12
C SER A 304 13.60 -33.81 -29.40
N GLU A 305 14.76 -33.98 -30.06
CA GLU A 305 15.97 -33.19 -29.77
C GLU A 305 16.04 -31.88 -30.59
N ASP A 306 15.28 -31.77 -31.70
CA ASP A 306 15.43 -30.74 -32.76
C ASP A 306 14.70 -29.39 -32.53
N SER A 307 14.21 -29.08 -31.32
CA SER A 307 13.48 -27.81 -31.06
C SER A 307 14.43 -26.65 -30.73
N THR A 308 14.58 -25.70 -31.65
CA THR A 308 15.44 -24.51 -31.49
C THR A 308 15.10 -23.66 -30.26
N VAL A 309 13.81 -23.53 -29.90
CA VAL A 309 13.37 -22.83 -28.69
C VAL A 309 13.85 -23.55 -27.43
N SER A 310 13.79 -24.89 -27.43
CA SER A 310 14.23 -25.71 -26.29
C SER A 310 15.76 -25.70 -26.12
N ILE A 311 16.50 -25.58 -27.23
CA ILE A 311 17.96 -25.39 -27.23
C ILE A 311 18.30 -24.01 -26.64
N GLN A 312 17.57 -22.95 -27.03
CA GLN A 312 17.86 -21.59 -26.57
C GLN A 312 17.54 -21.39 -25.08
N ILE A 313 16.47 -22.00 -24.56
CA ILE A 313 16.17 -21.99 -23.11
C ILE A 313 17.23 -22.76 -22.31
N LYS A 314 17.74 -23.89 -22.82
CA LYS A 314 18.85 -24.63 -22.16
C LYS A 314 20.11 -23.76 -22.05
N LEU A 315 20.50 -23.07 -23.12
CA LEU A 315 21.71 -22.24 -23.17
C LEU A 315 21.69 -21.03 -22.22
N GLU A 316 20.50 -20.51 -21.86
CA GLU A 316 20.39 -19.41 -20.88
C GLU A 316 20.38 -19.91 -19.42
N ASN A 317 20.13 -21.20 -19.18
CA ASN A 317 20.02 -21.79 -17.84
C ASN A 317 21.33 -22.43 -17.31
N GLU A 318 22.42 -22.54 -18.10
CA GLU A 318 23.70 -23.15 -17.68
C GLU A 318 24.49 -22.35 -16.61
N GLY A 319 23.86 -21.37 -15.95
CA GLY A 319 24.48 -20.46 -14.97
C GLY A 319 23.76 -20.35 -13.61
N SER A 320 22.81 -21.23 -13.27
CA SER A 320 22.05 -21.17 -12.01
C SER A 320 22.01 -22.52 -11.26
N ASP A 321 22.60 -22.56 -10.05
CA ASP A 321 22.75 -23.74 -9.18
C ASP A 321 21.44 -24.23 -8.48
N GLU A 322 20.25 -23.96 -9.01
CA GLU A 322 18.98 -24.43 -8.42
C GLU A 322 18.43 -25.66 -9.14
N GLU A 323 18.63 -26.85 -8.54
CA GLU A 323 18.04 -28.13 -8.99
C GLU A 323 16.52 -28.20 -8.76
N LEU A 324 15.77 -27.47 -9.59
CA LEU A 324 14.34 -27.70 -9.85
C LEU A 324 14.18 -28.12 -11.31
N GLU A 325 13.25 -29.03 -11.62
CA GLU A 325 12.99 -29.44 -13.00
C GLU A 325 12.48 -28.24 -13.83
N THR A 326 13.39 -27.58 -14.55
CA THR A 326 13.07 -26.39 -15.34
C THR A 326 12.07 -26.73 -16.44
N ASP A 327 10.95 -26.00 -16.46
CA ASP A 327 9.91 -26.19 -17.46
C ASP A 327 10.43 -25.80 -18.85
N ILE A 328 10.60 -26.80 -19.71
CA ILE A 328 11.23 -26.65 -21.04
C ILE A 328 10.37 -25.78 -21.97
N LEU A 329 9.08 -25.61 -21.67
CA LEU A 329 8.13 -24.87 -22.50
C LEU A 329 7.90 -23.43 -22.01
N TYR A 330 8.20 -23.11 -20.74
CA TYR A 330 7.91 -21.80 -20.15
C TYR A 330 9.01 -21.31 -19.19
N SER A 331 9.69 -20.23 -19.57
CA SER A 331 10.56 -19.45 -18.67
C SER A 331 9.81 -18.22 -18.12
N PRO A 332 9.65 -18.10 -16.78
CA PRO A 332 9.08 -16.90 -16.15
C PRO A 332 9.84 -15.62 -16.48
N GLN A 333 11.17 -15.69 -16.62
CA GLN A 333 12.03 -14.55 -16.91
C GLN A 333 11.85 -14.04 -18.35
N ILE A 334 11.75 -14.96 -19.33
CA ILE A 334 11.45 -14.60 -20.72
C ILE A 334 10.02 -14.03 -20.82
N ALA A 335 9.05 -14.66 -20.15
CA ALA A 335 7.67 -14.18 -20.12
C ALA A 335 7.54 -12.78 -19.49
N LEU A 336 8.25 -12.52 -18.39
CA LEU A 336 8.34 -11.18 -17.78
C LEU A 336 8.90 -10.16 -18.76
N LYS A 337 10.03 -10.46 -19.41
CA LYS A 337 10.69 -9.55 -20.36
C LYS A 337 9.76 -9.20 -21.54
N LEU A 338 9.00 -10.17 -22.05
CA LEU A 338 7.97 -9.94 -23.07
C LEU A 338 6.84 -9.05 -22.56
N ALA A 339 6.30 -9.34 -21.37
CA ALA A 339 5.21 -8.57 -20.77
C ALA A 339 5.61 -7.11 -20.50
N LEU A 340 6.79 -6.85 -19.92
CA LEU A 340 7.29 -5.51 -19.65
C LEU A 340 7.59 -4.72 -20.94
N SER A 341 8.13 -5.40 -21.96
CA SER A 341 8.38 -4.77 -23.28
C SER A 341 7.08 -4.38 -23.98
N GLU A 342 5.98 -5.12 -23.77
CA GLU A 342 4.66 -4.77 -24.27
C GLU A 342 4.01 -3.66 -23.41
N TRP A 343 4.13 -3.72 -22.08
CA TRP A 343 3.55 -2.76 -21.14
C TRP A 343 4.14 -1.35 -21.28
N LEU A 344 5.44 -1.23 -21.60
CA LEU A 344 6.15 0.04 -21.76
C LEU A 344 5.44 1.01 -22.72
N ASN A 345 4.82 0.48 -23.78
CA ASN A 345 4.08 1.27 -24.77
C ASN A 345 2.85 1.97 -24.16
N GLU A 346 2.18 1.33 -23.19
CA GLU A 346 0.96 1.84 -22.57
C GLU A 346 1.23 3.07 -21.67
N PHE A 347 2.46 3.26 -21.16
CA PHE A 347 2.86 4.44 -20.40
C PHE A 347 2.98 5.72 -21.26
N GLY A 348 3.29 5.56 -22.55
CA GLY A 348 3.42 6.65 -23.51
C GLY A 348 2.09 7.14 -24.08
N VAL A 349 0.99 6.38 -23.93
CA VAL A 349 -0.33 6.72 -24.46
C VAL A 349 -1.20 7.36 -23.37
N PRO A 350 -1.65 8.62 -23.52
CA PRO A 350 -2.56 9.25 -22.56
C PRO A 350 -3.94 8.57 -22.57
N HIS A 351 -4.18 7.66 -21.64
CA HIS A 351 -5.50 7.08 -21.41
C HIS A 351 -6.30 7.88 -20.37
N GLN A 352 -7.55 8.18 -20.71
CA GLN A 352 -8.54 8.78 -19.80
C GLN A 352 -9.78 7.90 -19.70
N TYR A 353 -9.71 6.91 -18.81
CA TYR A 353 -10.91 6.41 -18.14
C TYR A 353 -11.28 7.41 -17.02
N ASN A 354 -12.56 7.52 -16.65
CA ASN A 354 -13.02 8.52 -15.67
C ASN A 354 -12.73 8.11 -14.21
N SER A 355 -11.48 7.73 -13.93
CA SER A 355 -11.06 7.07 -12.68
C SER A 355 -10.94 8.00 -11.48
N ARG A 356 -10.91 9.33 -11.68
CA ARG A 356 -10.85 10.34 -10.60
C ARG A 356 -11.66 11.60 -10.91
N GLN A 357 -12.96 11.58 -10.64
CA GLN A 357 -13.60 12.80 -10.15
C GLN A 357 -13.23 12.98 -8.67
N VAL A 358 -12.15 13.74 -8.43
CA VAL A 358 -11.98 14.41 -7.13
C VAL A 358 -13.12 15.41 -7.02
N ALA A 359 -13.82 15.45 -5.89
CA ALA A 359 -14.87 16.44 -5.67
C ALA A 359 -14.25 17.85 -5.69
N HIS A 360 -14.50 18.60 -6.77
CA HIS A 360 -14.02 19.97 -6.91
C HIS A 360 -14.81 20.90 -5.97
N SER A 361 -14.39 20.95 -4.69
CA SER A 361 -14.75 22.03 -3.76
C SER A 361 -14.07 23.32 -4.20
N GLY A 362 -14.57 23.92 -5.29
CA GLY A 362 -14.07 25.18 -5.84
C GLY A 362 -14.20 26.30 -4.82
N VAL A 363 -13.11 27.01 -4.57
CA VAL A 363 -13.07 28.14 -3.62
C VAL A 363 -13.77 29.35 -4.24
N ASN A 364 -15.09 29.42 -4.06
CA ASN A 364 -15.85 30.65 -4.30
C ASN A 364 -15.67 31.59 -3.11
N SER A 365 -14.84 32.63 -3.29
CA SER A 365 -14.61 33.66 -2.30
C SER A 365 -15.81 34.62 -2.20
N SER A 366 -16.68 34.40 -1.21
CA SER A 366 -17.69 35.38 -0.79
C SER A 366 -17.71 35.50 0.74
N SER A 367 -17.16 36.60 1.25
CA SER A 367 -17.07 36.91 2.68
C SER A 367 -18.44 37.22 3.30
N VAL A 368 -18.81 36.49 4.36
CA VAL A 368 -19.94 36.82 5.24
C VAL A 368 -19.53 36.51 6.68
N ASP A 369 -19.46 37.52 7.53
CA ASP A 369 -19.15 37.36 8.96
C ASP A 369 -20.37 36.83 9.75
N VAL A 370 -20.17 35.75 10.52
CA VAL A 370 -21.10 35.29 11.57
C VAL A 370 -20.25 34.80 12.76
N PRO A 371 -20.59 35.11 14.04
CA PRO A 371 -19.69 34.85 15.17
C PRO A 371 -19.53 33.38 15.54
N SER A 372 -18.36 33.06 16.13
CA SER A 372 -18.10 31.76 16.74
C SER A 372 -18.99 31.52 17.96
N LEU A 373 -19.63 30.34 18.02
CA LEU A 373 -20.28 29.81 19.21
C LEU A 373 -19.61 28.50 19.61
N THR A 374 -19.20 28.42 20.88
CA THR A 374 -18.54 27.25 21.47
C THR A 374 -19.53 26.10 21.67
N ALA A 375 -19.13 24.89 21.26
CA ALA A 375 -19.79 23.63 21.65
C ALA A 375 -18.83 22.77 22.49
N PRO A 376 -19.32 21.94 23.44
CA PRO A 376 -18.47 21.36 24.48
C PRO A 376 -17.81 20.03 24.08
N SER A 377 -16.74 19.69 24.77
CA SER A 377 -16.17 18.35 24.76
C SER A 377 -17.08 17.34 25.44
N LEU A 378 -17.49 16.28 24.73
CA LEU A 378 -18.04 15.07 25.33
C LEU A 378 -17.35 13.85 24.72
N GLY A 379 -16.48 13.20 25.50
CA GLY A 379 -15.81 11.98 25.08
C GLY A 379 -16.72 10.77 25.27
N SER A 380 -16.89 9.97 24.23
CA SER A 380 -17.43 8.61 24.34
C SER A 380 -16.49 7.65 23.63
N SER A 381 -15.79 6.82 24.40
CA SER A 381 -14.83 5.84 23.88
C SER A 381 -15.53 4.49 23.69
N THR A 382 -16.07 4.27 22.49
CA THR A 382 -16.70 2.99 22.13
C THR A 382 -15.64 1.91 21.95
N THR A 383 -15.25 1.27 23.05
CA THR A 383 -14.30 0.14 23.03
C THR A 383 -14.98 -1.07 22.38
N VAL A 384 -14.48 -1.49 21.21
CA VAL A 384 -14.93 -2.71 20.52
C VAL A 384 -13.91 -3.82 20.74
N THR A 385 -14.28 -4.82 21.54
CA THR A 385 -13.38 -5.92 21.94
C THR A 385 -13.14 -6.90 20.79
N THR A 386 -11.97 -6.82 20.15
CA THR A 386 -11.52 -7.78 19.14
C THR A 386 -10.92 -9.03 19.81
N VAL A 387 -11.71 -10.11 19.87
CA VAL A 387 -11.24 -11.41 20.39
C VAL A 387 -10.39 -12.12 19.34
N PHE A 388 -9.09 -11.83 19.33
CA PHE A 388 -8.13 -12.46 18.43
C PHE A 388 -7.58 -13.75 19.06
N GLN A 389 -8.07 -14.92 18.62
CA GLN A 389 -7.53 -16.21 19.09
C GLN A 389 -6.17 -16.50 18.43
N GLN A 390 -5.13 -16.66 19.24
CA GLN A 390 -3.83 -17.16 18.80
C GLN A 390 -3.89 -18.68 18.55
N PRO A 391 -3.15 -19.23 17.57
CA PRO A 391 -2.97 -20.67 17.43
C PRO A 391 -2.25 -21.25 18.66
N ILE A 392 -2.87 -22.21 19.33
CA ILE A 392 -2.30 -22.81 20.55
C ILE A 392 -1.17 -23.79 20.17
N MET A 393 0.07 -23.43 20.48
CA MET A 393 1.19 -24.37 20.47
C MET A 393 1.11 -25.33 21.66
N SER A 394 1.52 -26.59 21.46
CA SER A 394 1.41 -27.66 22.46
C SER A 394 2.36 -27.47 23.65
N PRO A 395 1.99 -27.91 24.87
CA PRO A 395 2.71 -27.56 26.10
C PRO A 395 3.98 -28.37 26.35
N THR A 396 4.96 -27.72 26.99
CA THR A 396 6.10 -28.37 27.67
C THR A 396 5.78 -28.63 29.14
N ALA A 397 6.52 -29.56 29.77
CA ALA A 397 6.20 -30.10 31.10
C ALA A 397 6.60 -29.19 32.28
N PRO A 398 5.96 -29.33 33.47
CA PRO A 398 6.09 -28.37 34.58
C PRO A 398 7.17 -28.72 35.62
N LEU A 399 7.50 -27.73 36.46
CA LEU A 399 8.24 -27.89 37.73
C LEU A 399 7.62 -26.97 38.81
N ASN A 400 7.20 -27.58 39.93
CA ASN A 400 7.04 -27.14 41.34
C ASN A 400 6.70 -25.64 41.64
N GLU A 401 5.64 -25.32 42.40
CA GLU A 401 5.43 -25.51 43.87
C GLU A 401 6.42 -24.69 44.74
N GLU A 402 6.03 -23.89 45.75
CA GLU A 402 4.70 -23.59 46.34
C GLU A 402 4.62 -22.14 46.95
N PRO A 403 3.85 -21.73 48.00
CA PRO A 403 2.93 -20.58 47.91
C PRO A 403 3.22 -19.37 48.85
N HIS A 404 2.36 -18.32 48.85
CA HIS A 404 1.70 -17.81 50.09
C HIS A 404 0.65 -16.66 49.90
N THR A 405 -0.61 -16.96 50.28
CA THR A 405 -1.63 -16.12 50.98
C THR A 405 -1.87 -14.62 50.68
N LEU A 406 -3.05 -14.34 50.09
CA LEU A 406 -4.19 -13.53 50.61
C LEU A 406 -3.96 -12.20 51.38
N HIS A 407 -4.74 -11.16 51.01
CA HIS A 407 -5.61 -10.40 51.94
C HIS A 407 -6.82 -9.76 51.20
N LYS A 408 -7.86 -9.36 51.94
CA LYS A 408 -9.14 -8.77 51.51
C LYS A 408 -9.44 -7.50 52.32
N GLU A 409 -10.12 -6.54 51.68
CA GLU A 409 -10.99 -5.44 52.18
C GLU A 409 -11.68 -4.93 50.88
N GLU A 410 -13.00 -4.89 50.65
CA GLU A 410 -14.22 -4.99 51.49
C GLU A 410 -14.58 -3.71 52.27
N ASP A 411 -15.58 -2.97 51.75
CA ASP A 411 -16.45 -2.01 52.45
C ASP A 411 -17.76 -1.87 51.65
N GLU A 412 -18.90 -1.77 52.35
CA GLU A 412 -20.27 -1.61 51.82
C GLU A 412 -20.94 -0.38 52.46
N GLU A 413 -21.94 0.24 51.80
CA GLU A 413 -23.13 0.78 52.50
C GLU A 413 -24.30 1.03 51.52
N ASP A 414 -25.53 0.73 51.97
CA ASP A 414 -26.81 0.88 51.24
C ASP A 414 -27.37 2.35 51.33
N VAL A 415 -28.58 2.76 50.92
CA VAL A 415 -29.94 2.41 51.43
C VAL A 415 -31.05 3.10 50.59
N GLU A 416 -32.17 2.39 50.35
CA GLU A 416 -33.55 2.81 49.92
C GLU A 416 -33.75 3.65 48.63
N VAL A 417 -34.67 3.40 47.67
CA VAL A 417 -35.92 2.59 47.49
C VAL A 417 -37.26 3.26 47.87
N GLU A 418 -38.01 3.75 46.86
CA GLU A 418 -39.47 3.60 46.57
C GLU A 418 -39.77 4.43 45.27
N LYS A 419 -40.45 4.05 44.18
CA LYS A 419 -41.62 3.20 43.81
C LYS A 419 -42.77 4.05 43.24
N LYS A 420 -43.06 3.87 41.94
CA LYS A 420 -44.39 3.76 41.24
C LYS A 420 -44.19 3.93 39.72
N ASP A 421 -44.77 3.11 38.83
CA ASP A 421 -46.20 2.99 38.42
C ASP A 421 -46.74 4.32 37.81
N SER A 422 -47.41 4.41 36.65
CA SER A 422 -47.72 3.53 35.49
C SER A 422 -48.37 4.41 34.35
N ASP A 423 -48.89 4.04 33.16
CA ASP A 423 -49.21 2.81 32.38
C ASP A 423 -49.27 3.12 30.84
N GLU A 424 -49.08 2.10 29.99
CA GLU A 424 -49.58 1.84 28.60
C GLU A 424 -49.59 2.87 27.41
N GLU A 425 -49.72 2.34 26.18
CA GLU A 425 -49.90 3.00 24.85
C GLU A 425 -51.43 3.16 24.50
N PRO A 426 -51.96 3.28 23.23
CA PRO A 426 -51.40 3.57 21.90
C PRO A 426 -52.25 4.50 20.96
N MET A 427 -51.84 4.58 19.67
CA MET A 427 -52.64 4.65 18.41
C MET A 427 -53.26 5.96 17.82
N GLU A 428 -52.95 6.10 16.51
CA GLU A 428 -53.80 6.48 15.35
C GLU A 428 -54.33 7.91 15.08
N MET A 429 -54.73 8.09 13.81
CA MET A 429 -55.21 9.30 13.14
C MET A 429 -56.74 9.33 13.04
N VAL A 430 -57.34 10.50 12.74
CA VAL A 430 -58.39 10.63 11.70
C VAL A 430 -58.59 12.10 11.27
N LEU A 431 -59.20 12.31 10.11
CA LEU A 431 -59.45 13.62 9.48
C LEU A 431 -60.79 14.25 9.90
N GLU A 432 -61.00 15.55 9.62
CA GLU A 432 -62.00 16.09 8.66
C GLU A 432 -61.81 17.63 8.48
N LYS A 433 -61.78 18.20 7.26
CA LYS A 433 -62.88 18.79 6.44
C LYS A 433 -63.63 19.98 7.11
N GLN A 434 -64.09 21.04 6.44
CA GLN A 434 -64.41 21.35 5.02
C GLN A 434 -63.93 22.78 4.62
N ASP A 435 -64.14 23.38 3.43
CA ASP A 435 -64.04 23.03 1.98
C ASP A 435 -64.24 24.35 1.15
N GLU A 436 -63.77 24.41 -0.11
CA GLU A 436 -64.22 25.24 -1.29
C GLU A 436 -64.49 26.80 -1.18
N VAL A 437 -64.30 27.70 -2.17
CA VAL A 437 -64.03 27.67 -3.64
C VAL A 437 -63.14 28.89 -4.08
N GLU A 438 -62.49 28.79 -5.26
CA GLU A 438 -62.36 29.82 -6.33
C GLU A 438 -61.05 30.64 -6.59
N ASP A 439 -60.90 31.00 -7.87
CA ASP A 439 -60.01 31.94 -8.58
C ASP A 439 -58.47 31.74 -8.66
N ALA A 440 -58.07 30.67 -9.37
CA ALA A 440 -56.70 30.48 -9.84
C ALA A 440 -56.34 31.34 -11.09
N LYS A 441 -55.92 32.61 -10.91
CA LYS A 441 -55.36 33.47 -12.00
C LYS A 441 -54.38 34.55 -11.49
N ASN A 442 -53.07 34.25 -11.45
CA ASN A 442 -52.00 35.22 -11.80
C ASN A 442 -50.54 34.68 -11.74
N VAL A 443 -50.24 33.71 -10.87
CA VAL A 443 -48.85 33.35 -10.50
C VAL A 443 -47.95 33.01 -11.70
N ASN A 444 -48.47 32.27 -12.69
CA ASN A 444 -47.70 31.87 -13.89
C ASN A 444 -47.30 33.02 -14.84
N GLN A 445 -47.86 34.24 -14.71
CA GLN A 445 -47.43 35.38 -15.55
C GLN A 445 -46.20 36.11 -15.02
N ILE A 446 -45.79 35.88 -13.76
CA ILE A 446 -44.62 36.56 -13.17
C ILE A 446 -43.33 35.77 -13.45
N LEU A 447 -43.28 34.45 -13.18
CA LEU A 447 -42.11 33.62 -13.49
C LEU A 447 -41.75 33.67 -14.99
N THR A 448 -42.76 33.61 -15.87
CA THR A 448 -42.57 33.60 -17.34
C THR A 448 -41.95 34.88 -17.89
N LYS A 449 -41.93 35.99 -17.12
CA LYS A 449 -41.24 37.24 -17.52
C LYS A 449 -39.77 37.28 -17.11
N ILE A 450 -39.39 36.64 -16.00
CA ILE A 450 -38.00 36.62 -15.53
C ILE A 450 -37.15 35.71 -16.41
N VAL A 451 -37.63 34.51 -16.73
CA VAL A 451 -36.92 33.53 -17.58
C VAL A 451 -36.71 34.01 -19.03
N LYS A 452 -37.51 34.97 -19.50
CA LYS A 452 -37.41 35.52 -20.87
C LYS A 452 -36.44 36.69 -21.03
N ALA A 453 -35.77 37.14 -19.96
CA ALA A 453 -34.84 38.28 -20.01
C ALA A 453 -33.36 37.88 -20.13
N THR A 454 -33.02 36.59 -20.20
CA THR A 454 -31.63 36.08 -20.13
C THR A 454 -31.30 35.05 -21.23
N MET A 455 -32.13 34.97 -22.27
CA MET A 455 -32.04 34.00 -23.38
C MET A 455 -32.32 34.68 -24.73
N ALA A 456 -31.66 35.82 -24.99
CA ALA A 456 -31.95 36.67 -26.15
C ALA A 456 -30.76 37.56 -26.61
N GLU A 457 -29.52 37.08 -26.55
CA GLU A 457 -28.40 37.71 -27.26
C GLU A 457 -27.41 36.66 -27.81
N ASP A 458 -26.78 36.97 -28.93
CA ASP A 458 -25.75 36.23 -29.67
C ASP A 458 -25.96 34.74 -30.00
N LEU A 459 -26.84 34.50 -30.98
CA LEU A 459 -26.64 33.47 -32.00
C LEU A 459 -26.57 34.10 -33.40
N LYS A 460 -25.39 34.05 -34.03
CA LYS A 460 -25.19 34.21 -35.48
C LYS A 460 -24.19 33.16 -35.97
N PRO A 461 -24.35 32.65 -37.20
CA PRO A 461 -23.44 31.65 -37.74
C PRO A 461 -22.07 32.28 -38.06
N MET A 462 -21.01 31.51 -37.88
CA MET A 462 -19.66 31.84 -38.37
C MET A 462 -19.13 30.64 -39.16
N ASP A 463 -18.51 30.91 -40.31
CA ASP A 463 -18.25 29.90 -41.33
C ASP A 463 -17.16 28.89 -40.94
N THR A 464 -17.49 27.61 -41.08
CA THR A 464 -16.50 26.52 -41.11
C THR A 464 -15.71 26.58 -42.42
N ASP A 465 -14.55 27.25 -42.43
CA ASP A 465 -13.47 27.00 -43.42
C ASP A 465 -12.14 27.77 -43.15
N LYS A 466 -11.86 28.25 -41.92
CA LYS A 466 -10.69 29.11 -41.64
C LYS A 466 -9.80 28.82 -40.43
N GLU A 467 -9.92 27.66 -39.78
CA GLU A 467 -9.03 27.26 -38.65
C GLU A 467 -8.11 26.07 -38.98
N ASN A 468 -7.80 25.84 -40.26
CA ASN A 468 -6.92 24.75 -40.71
C ASN A 468 -5.55 25.22 -41.24
N GLU A 469 -5.22 26.51 -41.12
CA GLU A 469 -3.94 27.10 -41.55
C GLU A 469 -3.34 28.03 -40.48
N GLN A 470 -2.88 27.47 -39.34
CA GLN A 470 -1.68 27.94 -38.60
C GLN A 470 -1.34 27.10 -37.36
N LEU A 471 -1.34 25.76 -37.47
CA LEU A 471 -0.83 24.89 -36.39
C LEU A 471 0.71 24.77 -36.36
N ASN A 472 1.43 25.83 -36.73
CA ASN A 472 2.86 25.96 -36.45
C ASN A 472 3.04 26.57 -35.06
N LYS A 473 2.86 25.76 -34.02
CA LYS A 473 3.45 26.06 -32.72
C LYS A 473 4.97 25.97 -32.88
N GLU A 474 5.65 27.10 -32.86
CA GLU A 474 7.09 27.11 -32.66
C GLU A 474 7.38 26.41 -31.34
N VAL A 475 8.11 25.30 -31.40
CA VAL A 475 8.64 24.64 -30.20
C VAL A 475 9.62 25.62 -29.60
N PHE A 476 9.35 26.10 -28.38
CA PHE A 476 10.28 26.97 -27.66
C PHE A 476 11.60 26.23 -27.46
N VAL A 477 12.64 26.64 -28.18
CA VAL A 477 14.00 26.13 -28.00
C VAL A 477 14.75 27.17 -27.18
N PRO A 478 15.07 26.90 -25.89
CA PRO A 478 15.79 27.86 -25.08
C PRO A 478 17.17 28.16 -25.67
N GLY A 479 17.57 29.43 -25.61
CA GLY A 479 18.90 29.86 -26.02
C GLY A 479 20.02 29.21 -25.19
N PRO A 480 21.28 29.24 -25.66
CA PRO A 480 22.41 28.55 -25.01
C PRO A 480 22.75 29.07 -23.60
N ASN A 481 22.11 30.16 -23.14
CA ASN A 481 22.28 30.75 -21.81
C ASN A 481 20.97 30.75 -20.98
N GLU A 482 19.87 30.18 -21.51
CA GLU A 482 18.58 30.08 -20.82
C GLU A 482 18.48 28.72 -20.10
N LYS A 483 17.60 28.61 -19.09
CA LYS A 483 17.34 27.29 -18.47
C LYS A 483 16.77 26.35 -19.56
N PRO A 484 17.29 25.11 -19.69
CA PRO A 484 16.70 24.14 -20.61
C PRO A 484 15.24 23.88 -20.21
N LEU A 485 14.37 23.66 -21.20
CA LEU A 485 13.03 23.17 -20.94
C LEU A 485 13.11 21.85 -20.17
N PHE A 486 12.24 21.68 -19.17
CA PHE A 486 12.06 20.40 -18.51
C PHE A 486 11.43 19.40 -19.48
N THR A 487 12.29 18.71 -20.23
CA THR A 487 11.95 17.53 -21.00
C THR A 487 12.08 16.33 -20.09
N ALA A 488 10.95 15.82 -19.59
CA ALA A 488 10.92 14.60 -18.80
C ALA A 488 11.56 13.44 -19.59
N GLU A 489 12.54 12.77 -19.00
CA GLU A 489 13.13 11.57 -19.58
C GLU A 489 12.04 10.50 -19.78
N ALA A 490 12.02 9.87 -20.96
CA ALA A 490 11.10 8.79 -21.25
C ALA A 490 11.40 7.56 -20.37
N LEU A 491 10.34 6.92 -19.88
CA LEU A 491 10.43 5.67 -19.14
C LEU A 491 11.12 4.58 -19.98
N THR A 492 11.96 3.77 -19.34
CA THR A 492 12.77 2.72 -20.00
C THR A 492 12.28 1.31 -19.67
N LEU A 493 12.77 0.30 -20.41
CA LEU A 493 12.52 -1.10 -20.06
C LEU A 493 13.26 -1.48 -18.77
N GLU A 494 14.42 -0.87 -18.53
CA GLU A 494 15.25 -1.03 -17.34
C GLU A 494 14.52 -0.52 -16.08
N ASP A 495 13.78 0.60 -16.20
CA ASP A 495 12.88 1.12 -15.15
C ASP A 495 11.77 0.13 -14.83
N LEU A 496 11.06 -0.39 -15.84
CA LEU A 496 9.98 -1.36 -15.62
C LEU A 496 10.49 -2.71 -15.10
N THR A 497 11.71 -3.10 -15.48
CA THR A 497 12.38 -4.28 -14.94
C THR A 497 12.71 -4.06 -13.46
N LEU A 498 13.30 -2.91 -13.09
CA LEU A 498 13.54 -2.55 -11.70
C LEU A 498 12.24 -2.49 -10.89
N LEU A 499 11.18 -1.87 -11.43
CA LEU A 499 9.86 -1.80 -10.81
C LEU A 499 9.30 -3.20 -10.50
N ALA A 500 9.36 -4.11 -11.48
CA ALA A 500 8.90 -5.49 -11.30
C ALA A 500 9.77 -6.25 -10.29
N GLU A 501 11.08 -6.01 -10.25
CA GLU A 501 11.98 -6.66 -9.28
C GLU A 501 11.78 -6.17 -7.84
N LEU A 502 11.41 -4.90 -7.64
CA LEU A 502 11.06 -4.33 -6.34
C LEU A 502 9.69 -4.84 -5.81
N PHE A 503 8.77 -5.15 -6.72
CA PHE A 503 7.39 -5.58 -6.43
C PHE A 503 7.09 -6.93 -7.09
N TYR A 504 7.84 -7.97 -6.71
CA TYR A 504 7.91 -9.21 -7.49
C TYR A 504 6.77 -10.20 -7.20
N LEU A 505 6.91 -11.11 -6.22
CA LEU A 505 5.92 -12.17 -5.93
C LEU A 505 5.70 -12.37 -4.41
N PRO A 506 4.65 -13.11 -3.98
CA PRO A 506 4.33 -13.27 -2.56
C PRO A 506 5.41 -13.91 -1.69
N TYR A 507 6.32 -14.70 -2.29
CA TYR A 507 7.34 -15.51 -1.60
C TYR A 507 8.78 -15.21 -2.02
N GLU A 508 8.99 -14.29 -2.96
CA GLU A 508 10.32 -13.96 -3.50
C GLU A 508 10.37 -12.52 -4.02
N HIS A 509 11.49 -11.84 -3.76
CA HIS A 509 11.83 -10.53 -4.36
C HIS A 509 12.62 -10.76 -5.66
N GLY A 510 12.62 -9.78 -6.58
CA GLY A 510 13.39 -9.89 -7.81
C GLY A 510 14.91 -9.75 -7.59
N PRO A 511 15.75 -10.20 -8.54
CA PRO A 511 17.20 -10.23 -8.39
C PRO A 511 17.85 -8.93 -7.90
N LYS A 512 17.51 -7.76 -8.48
CA LYS A 512 18.01 -6.46 -8.02
C LYS A 512 17.59 -6.13 -6.57
N ALA A 513 16.36 -6.44 -6.17
CA ALA A 513 15.90 -6.20 -4.81
C ALA A 513 16.67 -7.07 -3.79
N VAL A 514 16.87 -8.35 -4.11
CA VAL A 514 17.72 -9.27 -3.33
C VAL A 514 19.17 -8.77 -3.27
N GLN A 515 19.71 -8.24 -4.37
CA GLN A 515 21.05 -7.64 -4.41
C GLN A 515 21.14 -6.42 -3.49
N MET A 516 20.18 -5.49 -3.56
CA MET A 516 20.14 -4.30 -2.69
C MET A 516 20.04 -4.68 -1.20
N LEU A 517 19.21 -5.66 -0.83
CA LEU A 517 19.14 -6.16 0.55
C LEU A 517 20.46 -6.80 1.03
N LYS A 518 21.15 -7.55 0.16
CA LYS A 518 22.45 -8.17 0.45
C LYS A 518 23.56 -7.12 0.62
N GLU A 519 23.65 -6.16 -0.30
CA GLU A 519 24.64 -5.07 -0.20
C GLU A 519 24.39 -4.19 1.03
N PHE A 520 23.14 -3.81 1.31
CA PHE A 520 22.85 -2.99 2.49
C PHE A 520 23.21 -3.70 3.80
N ASN A 521 22.86 -5.00 3.93
CA ASN A 521 23.24 -5.78 5.11
C ASN A 521 24.76 -5.90 5.26
N TRP A 522 25.50 -6.14 4.17
CA TRP A 522 26.96 -6.21 4.21
C TRP A 522 27.59 -4.86 4.59
N LEU A 523 27.13 -3.76 3.99
CA LEU A 523 27.61 -2.40 4.29
C LEU A 523 27.35 -2.01 5.75
N ARG A 524 26.16 -2.33 6.27
CA ARG A 524 25.79 -2.14 7.69
C ARG A 524 26.73 -2.93 8.62
N ALA A 525 26.91 -4.23 8.37
CA ALA A 525 27.75 -5.11 9.20
C ALA A 525 29.24 -4.71 9.18
N ASN A 526 29.74 -4.22 8.04
CA ASN A 526 31.16 -3.87 7.85
C ASN A 526 31.46 -2.37 8.09
N SER A 527 30.48 -1.57 8.52
CA SER A 527 30.63 -0.13 8.81
C SER A 527 31.71 0.21 9.84
N SER A 528 32.07 -0.73 10.72
CA SER A 528 33.18 -0.60 11.67
C SER A 528 34.55 -0.45 11.01
N ILE A 529 34.70 -0.84 9.74
CA ILE A 529 35.95 -0.71 8.97
C ILE A 529 36.23 0.76 8.63
N VAL A 530 35.19 1.49 8.21
CA VAL A 530 35.27 2.90 7.83
C VAL A 530 35.15 3.87 9.01
N SER A 531 34.56 3.42 10.13
CA SER A 531 34.40 4.17 11.39
C SER A 531 35.63 5.01 11.80
N VAL A 532 35.37 6.18 12.36
CA VAL A 532 36.39 7.12 12.87
C VAL A 532 37.26 6.48 13.96
N ASN A 533 36.69 5.56 14.74
CA ASN A 533 37.35 4.90 15.89
C ASN A 533 38.11 3.60 15.52
N SER A 534 38.19 3.23 14.25
CA SER A 534 38.88 2.00 13.81
C SER A 534 40.41 2.10 14.01
N LYS A 535 40.95 1.25 14.88
CA LYS A 535 42.37 1.26 15.30
C LYS A 535 43.35 0.70 14.27
N SER A 536 42.85 0.04 13.22
CA SER A 536 43.64 -0.50 12.12
C SER A 536 42.82 -0.49 10.83
N LYS A 537 42.87 0.64 10.12
CA LYS A 537 42.23 0.76 8.80
C LYS A 537 43.06 0.00 7.76
N ASP A 538 42.67 -1.25 7.55
CA ASP A 538 43.12 -2.07 6.43
C ASP A 538 42.70 -1.39 5.11
N PRO A 539 43.65 -0.88 4.30
CA PRO A 539 43.32 -0.03 3.15
C PRO A 539 42.48 -0.77 2.11
N GLU A 540 42.74 -2.06 1.89
CA GLU A 540 42.02 -2.86 0.90
C GLU A 540 40.55 -3.01 1.28
N LYS A 541 40.27 -3.26 2.57
CA LYS A 541 38.89 -3.36 3.08
C LYS A 541 38.15 -2.03 3.13
N VAL A 542 38.85 -0.92 3.37
CA VAL A 542 38.27 0.44 3.25
C VAL A 542 37.91 0.73 1.78
N THR A 543 38.78 0.35 0.83
CA THR A 543 38.48 0.48 -0.61
C THR A 543 37.33 -0.43 -1.04
N GLU A 544 37.26 -1.68 -0.56
CA GLU A 544 36.10 -2.57 -0.80
C GLU A 544 34.80 -1.92 -0.29
N TRP A 545 34.77 -1.46 0.97
CA TRP A 545 33.57 -0.87 1.55
C TRP A 545 33.11 0.36 0.77
N ASN A 546 34.04 1.27 0.44
CA ASN A 546 33.72 2.47 -0.34
C ASN A 546 33.21 2.14 -1.75
N SER A 547 33.82 1.15 -2.43
CA SER A 547 33.38 0.75 -3.77
C SER A 547 31.98 0.10 -3.76
N ARG A 548 31.69 -0.71 -2.74
CA ARG A 548 30.35 -1.31 -2.55
C ARG A 548 29.31 -0.28 -2.13
N ALA A 549 29.67 0.70 -1.31
CA ALA A 549 28.81 1.84 -0.97
C ALA A 549 28.46 2.66 -2.23
N GLU A 550 29.45 3.01 -3.05
CA GLU A 550 29.24 3.75 -4.30
C GLU A 550 28.31 2.98 -5.28
N ASN A 551 28.47 1.65 -5.37
CA ASN A 551 27.60 0.82 -6.20
C ASN A 551 26.20 0.64 -5.62
N PHE A 552 26.05 0.59 -4.30
CA PHE A 552 24.75 0.61 -3.63
C PHE A 552 24.02 1.95 -3.82
N GLU A 553 24.73 3.07 -3.69
CA GLU A 553 24.17 4.40 -3.96
C GLU A 553 23.69 4.57 -5.40
N LYS A 554 24.41 3.99 -6.39
CA LYS A 554 23.95 3.93 -7.79
C LYS A 554 22.62 3.19 -7.90
N MET A 555 22.46 2.03 -7.25
CA MET A 555 21.19 1.29 -7.23
C MET A 555 20.06 2.12 -6.58
N CYS A 556 20.32 2.80 -5.47
CA CYS A 556 19.36 3.71 -4.84
C CYS A 556 18.94 4.86 -5.78
N CYS A 557 19.91 5.46 -6.49
CA CYS A 557 19.64 6.50 -7.48
C CYS A 557 18.81 5.98 -8.67
N SER A 558 18.99 4.73 -9.11
CA SER A 558 18.12 4.13 -10.14
C SER A 558 16.65 4.03 -9.69
N VAL A 559 16.37 3.70 -8.42
CA VAL A 559 14.99 3.71 -7.89
C VAL A 559 14.39 5.12 -7.90
N MET A 560 15.18 6.14 -7.57
CA MET A 560 14.74 7.55 -7.60
C MET A 560 14.46 8.02 -9.03
N GLN A 561 15.33 7.68 -9.98
CA GLN A 561 15.13 8.00 -11.40
C GLN A 561 13.89 7.30 -11.98
N MET A 562 13.72 6.01 -11.69
CA MET A 562 12.52 5.23 -12.04
C MET A 562 11.25 5.90 -11.50
N PHE A 563 11.23 6.30 -10.23
CA PHE A 563 10.12 7.05 -9.64
C PHE A 563 9.82 8.37 -10.38
N THR A 564 10.85 9.14 -10.75
CA THR A 564 10.69 10.41 -11.49
C THR A 564 10.15 10.17 -12.90
N ARG A 565 10.68 9.19 -13.64
CA ARG A 565 10.22 8.85 -15.00
C ARG A 565 8.78 8.30 -15.00
N LEU A 566 8.41 7.49 -14.00
CA LEU A 566 7.02 7.07 -13.77
C LEU A 566 6.12 8.27 -13.41
N SER A 567 6.54 9.15 -12.51
CA SER A 567 5.73 10.29 -12.06
C SER A 567 5.44 11.32 -13.18
N ASN A 568 6.26 11.32 -14.22
CA ASN A 568 6.10 12.14 -15.42
C ASN A 568 5.44 11.39 -16.61
N SER A 569 4.92 10.16 -16.41
CA SER A 569 4.28 9.39 -17.49
C SER A 569 3.06 10.11 -18.07
N ALA A 570 2.86 9.92 -19.38
CA ALA A 570 1.71 10.44 -20.11
C ALA A 570 0.41 9.70 -19.72
N ASN A 571 0.49 8.39 -19.51
CA ASN A 571 -0.60 7.62 -18.94
C ASN A 571 -0.69 7.86 -17.42
N ARG A 572 -1.66 8.68 -17.00
CA ARG A 572 -1.90 9.00 -15.58
C ARG A 572 -2.66 7.90 -14.85
N THR A 573 -3.40 7.04 -15.55
CA THR A 573 -4.18 5.95 -14.93
C THR A 573 -3.24 4.91 -14.33
N ILE A 574 -2.26 4.42 -15.11
CA ILE A 574 -1.23 3.49 -14.61
C ILE A 574 -0.44 4.11 -13.45
N LEU A 575 -0.10 5.41 -13.53
CA LEU A 575 0.57 6.10 -12.44
C LEU A 575 -0.27 6.17 -11.17
N TYR A 576 -1.57 6.50 -11.24
CA TYR A 576 -2.41 6.62 -10.04
C TYR A 576 -2.62 5.29 -9.32
N ASP A 577 -2.65 4.18 -10.04
CA ASP A 577 -2.67 2.82 -9.49
C ASP A 577 -1.32 2.45 -8.83
N LEU A 578 -0.18 2.80 -9.47
CA LEU A 578 1.15 2.53 -8.92
C LEU A 578 1.59 3.48 -7.78
N TYR A 579 1.05 4.71 -7.72
CA TYR A 579 1.64 5.81 -6.94
C TYR A 579 1.90 5.50 -5.46
N PRO A 580 0.96 4.88 -4.69
CA PRO A 580 1.19 4.57 -3.27
C PRO A 580 2.44 3.71 -3.05
N TYR A 581 2.60 2.68 -3.88
CA TYR A 581 3.68 1.70 -3.80
C TYR A 581 5.02 2.32 -4.19
N ILE A 582 5.11 2.98 -5.35
CA ILE A 582 6.37 3.58 -5.82
C ILE A 582 6.82 4.76 -4.95
N TRP A 583 5.90 5.42 -4.25
CA TRP A 583 6.18 6.49 -3.31
C TRP A 583 6.82 5.98 -2.00
N ASP A 584 6.27 4.92 -1.41
CA ASP A 584 6.77 4.34 -0.15
C ASP A 584 8.19 3.79 -0.35
N ILE A 585 8.43 3.00 -1.41
CA ILE A 585 9.76 2.44 -1.69
C ILE A 585 10.78 3.53 -2.07
N LYS A 586 10.42 4.57 -2.87
CA LYS A 586 11.31 5.72 -3.15
C LYS A 586 11.73 6.41 -1.85
N SER A 587 10.81 6.57 -0.89
CA SER A 587 11.06 7.30 0.34
C SER A 587 11.99 6.51 1.27
N ILE A 588 11.72 5.21 1.44
CA ILE A 588 12.54 4.31 2.26
C ILE A 588 13.93 4.10 1.64
N ILE A 589 14.04 3.91 0.31
CA ILE A 589 15.33 3.80 -0.39
C ILE A 589 16.13 5.12 -0.30
N SER A 590 15.47 6.27 -0.24
CA SER A 590 16.14 7.55 0.04
C SER A 590 16.78 7.57 1.43
N MET A 591 16.01 7.22 2.48
CA MET A 591 16.53 7.14 3.84
C MET A 591 17.70 6.15 3.99
N VAL A 592 17.58 4.97 3.36
CA VAL A 592 18.64 3.95 3.37
C VAL A 592 19.91 4.44 2.67
N LYS A 593 19.79 5.19 1.56
CA LYS A 593 20.92 5.85 0.90
C LYS A 593 21.59 6.85 1.85
N SER A 594 20.84 7.76 2.47
CA SER A 594 21.36 8.75 3.42
C SER A 594 22.07 8.09 4.62
N PHE A 595 21.54 6.96 5.10
CA PHE A 595 22.13 6.20 6.21
C PHE A 595 23.45 5.52 5.80
N VAL A 596 23.56 4.96 4.59
CA VAL A 596 24.84 4.42 4.08
C VAL A 596 25.89 5.52 3.90
N GLN A 597 25.52 6.67 3.33
CA GLN A 597 26.40 7.85 3.24
C GLN A 597 26.91 8.30 4.63
N TRP A 598 26.01 8.29 5.62
CA TRP A 598 26.37 8.62 7.00
C TRP A 598 27.32 7.58 7.64
N LEU A 599 27.08 6.27 7.44
CA LEU A 599 27.97 5.21 7.93
C LEU A 599 29.40 5.37 7.40
N GLY A 600 29.55 5.70 6.12
CA GLY A 600 30.85 5.85 5.45
C GLY A 600 31.71 6.99 6.00
N CYS A 601 31.08 8.05 6.48
CA CYS A 601 31.78 9.26 6.93
C CYS A 601 31.91 9.38 8.46
N ARG A 602 30.91 8.91 9.23
CA ARG A 602 30.62 9.46 10.58
C ARG A 602 30.32 8.45 11.67
N SER A 603 30.30 7.15 11.39
CA SER A 603 30.02 6.16 12.46
C SER A 603 31.10 6.18 13.55
N GLN A 604 30.70 6.45 14.80
CA GLN A 604 31.57 6.38 15.97
C GLN A 604 31.50 5.02 16.68
N SER A 605 30.48 4.19 16.39
CA SER A 605 30.23 2.91 17.06
C SER A 605 30.43 1.69 16.13
N SER A 606 30.74 0.55 16.74
CA SER A 606 30.58 -0.76 16.10
C SER A 606 29.16 -1.26 16.36
N ALA A 607 28.18 -0.69 15.67
CA ALA A 607 26.76 -0.97 15.90
C ALA A 607 26.44 -2.47 15.70
N GLN A 608 26.13 -3.16 16.79
CA GLN A 608 25.64 -4.53 16.77
C GLN A 608 24.11 -4.52 16.60
N PHE A 609 23.63 -5.17 15.55
CA PHE A 609 22.20 -5.29 15.24
C PHE A 609 21.78 -6.75 15.45
N LEU A 610 20.59 -6.96 16.01
CA LEU A 610 19.98 -8.29 16.08
C LEU A 610 19.39 -8.63 14.71
N SER A 611 19.85 -9.73 14.11
CA SER A 611 19.19 -10.36 12.96
C SER A 611 18.06 -11.26 13.46
N GLY A 612 16.82 -11.01 13.01
CA GLY A 612 15.73 -11.95 13.20
C GLY A 612 15.74 -13.00 12.10
N ASP A 613 16.07 -14.24 12.44
CA ASP A 613 16.04 -15.40 11.52
C ASP A 613 14.59 -15.83 11.23
N GLN A 614 13.86 -15.01 10.47
CA GLN A 614 12.46 -15.25 10.08
C GLN A 614 12.24 -15.03 8.58
N GLU A 615 11.30 -15.79 8.02
CA GLU A 615 11.05 -15.86 6.59
C GLU A 615 10.47 -14.55 6.03
N PRO A 616 10.84 -14.11 4.81
CA PRO A 616 10.41 -12.81 4.24
C PRO A 616 8.89 -12.55 4.28
N TRP A 617 8.07 -13.59 4.08
CA TRP A 617 6.62 -13.51 4.08
C TRP A 617 5.96 -13.43 5.45
N ALA A 618 6.72 -13.58 6.56
CA ALA A 618 6.18 -13.45 7.91
C ALA A 618 5.85 -11.98 8.29
N PHE A 619 6.36 -11.01 7.53
CA PHE A 619 6.27 -9.59 7.84
C PHE A 619 5.40 -8.82 6.84
N ARG A 620 4.54 -7.94 7.36
CA ARG A 620 3.80 -6.96 6.56
C ARG A 620 4.74 -5.92 5.95
N GLY A 621 4.34 -5.36 4.82
CA GLY A 621 5.05 -4.23 4.19
C GLY A 621 6.03 -4.59 3.08
N GLY A 622 6.20 -5.87 2.74
CA GLY A 622 7.09 -6.32 1.66
C GLY A 622 8.51 -5.78 1.75
N LEU A 623 9.13 -5.50 0.60
CA LEU A 623 10.51 -4.99 0.49
C LEU A 623 10.74 -3.68 1.26
N ALA A 624 9.76 -2.77 1.21
CA ALA A 624 9.78 -1.52 1.97
C ALA A 624 9.88 -1.79 3.49
N GLY A 625 9.06 -2.71 3.99
CA GLY A 625 9.09 -3.17 5.37
C GLY A 625 10.42 -3.88 5.74
N GLU A 626 11.08 -4.56 4.81
CA GLU A 626 12.40 -5.17 5.08
C GLU A 626 13.47 -4.11 5.30
N PHE A 627 13.58 -3.13 4.41
CA PHE A 627 14.51 -2.01 4.59
C PHE A 627 14.23 -1.22 5.87
N GLN A 628 12.96 -1.00 6.23
CA GLN A 628 12.56 -0.39 7.50
C GLN A 628 13.09 -1.17 8.71
N ARG A 629 12.95 -2.51 8.75
CA ARG A 629 13.46 -3.37 9.85
C ARG A 629 14.99 -3.43 9.94
N LEU A 630 15.71 -3.01 8.91
CA LEU A 630 17.17 -2.99 8.88
C LEU A 630 17.76 -1.67 9.40
N LEU A 631 16.94 -0.61 9.53
CA LEU A 631 17.29 0.66 10.16
C LEU A 631 17.06 0.59 11.69
N PRO A 632 17.90 1.24 12.52
CA PRO A 632 17.78 1.20 13.98
C PRO A 632 16.73 2.19 14.51
N ILE A 633 15.45 1.85 14.38
CA ILE A 633 14.30 2.74 14.66
C ILE A 633 13.05 1.99 15.16
N ASP A 634 13.25 0.93 15.94
CA ASP A 634 12.18 0.05 16.44
C ASP A 634 11.08 0.80 17.21
N GLY A 635 11.43 1.84 17.97
CA GLY A 635 10.50 2.70 18.69
C GLY A 635 9.78 3.76 17.84
N ALA A 636 9.99 3.79 16.52
CA ALA A 636 9.66 4.92 15.66
C ALA A 636 8.88 4.57 14.36
N ASN A 637 8.13 3.47 14.38
CA ASN A 637 7.38 2.98 13.22
C ASN A 637 6.33 3.96 12.65
N ASP A 638 5.81 4.90 13.44
CA ASP A 638 4.88 5.95 13.01
C ASP A 638 5.46 6.87 11.91
N LEU A 639 6.79 6.96 11.79
CA LEU A 639 7.44 7.71 10.71
C LEU A 639 7.22 7.07 9.32
N PHE A 640 6.83 5.79 9.25
CA PHE A 640 6.61 5.03 8.02
C PHE A 640 5.13 4.88 7.63
N TYR A 641 4.23 5.51 8.40
CA TYR A 641 2.80 5.62 8.09
C TYR A 641 2.50 6.98 7.44
N GLN A 642 3.01 7.11 6.21
CA GLN A 642 2.59 7.98 5.10
C GLN A 642 1.29 7.58 4.36
N PRO A 643 0.15 8.32 4.36
CA PRO A 643 -0.69 8.31 3.17
C PRO A 643 0.05 9.09 2.06
N PRO A 644 0.10 8.58 0.81
CA PRO A 644 0.79 9.28 -0.27
C PRO A 644 0.07 10.60 -0.62
N PRO A 645 0.77 11.60 -1.19
CA PRO A 645 0.16 12.82 -1.69
C PRO A 645 -1.05 12.53 -2.60
N SER A 646 -2.16 13.24 -2.37
CA SER A 646 -3.41 13.04 -3.11
C SER A 646 -3.26 13.27 -4.62
N MET A 647 -2.36 14.17 -5.00
CA MET A 647 -1.90 14.40 -6.37
C MET A 647 -0.40 14.06 -6.47
N PRO A 648 0.02 13.28 -7.48
CA PRO A 648 1.44 12.98 -7.71
C PRO A 648 2.29 14.23 -7.91
N THR A 649 3.44 14.26 -7.26
CA THR A 649 4.42 15.35 -7.32
C THR A 649 5.70 14.86 -7.99
N SER A 650 6.16 15.58 -9.02
CA SER A 650 7.42 15.30 -9.72
C SER A 650 8.65 15.94 -9.08
N LYS A 651 8.46 16.87 -8.14
CA LYS A 651 9.57 17.57 -7.45
C LYS A 651 10.34 16.59 -6.57
N ILE A 652 11.63 16.43 -6.88
CA ILE A 652 12.55 15.55 -6.17
C ILE A 652 13.08 16.29 -4.93
N TYR A 653 13.22 15.54 -3.82
CA TYR A 653 13.95 15.96 -2.64
C TYR A 653 14.99 14.89 -2.28
N SER A 654 16.23 15.30 -2.06
CA SER A 654 17.37 14.46 -1.66
C SER A 654 17.72 14.74 -0.20
N ILE A 655 18.00 13.69 0.58
CA ILE A 655 18.49 13.79 1.95
C ILE A 655 19.92 13.24 1.97
N ARG A 656 20.86 14.00 2.54
CA ARG A 656 22.27 13.60 2.68
C ARG A 656 22.86 14.12 3.99
N PRO A 657 24.02 13.61 4.44
CA PRO A 657 24.78 14.25 5.52
C PRO A 657 25.10 15.72 5.22
N TYR A 658 25.08 16.54 6.26
CA TYR A 658 25.53 17.94 6.27
C TYR A 658 27.05 18.03 6.06
N PHE A 659 27.56 18.95 5.25
CA PHE A 659 28.98 19.29 5.16
C PHE A 659 29.20 20.76 5.53
N THR A 660 30.42 21.14 5.92
CA THR A 660 30.74 22.53 6.33
C THR A 660 30.42 23.57 5.25
N GLU A 661 30.43 23.17 3.98
CA GLU A 661 30.03 24.01 2.83
C GLU A 661 28.53 24.37 2.83
N ASP A 662 27.68 23.59 3.53
CA ASP A 662 26.24 23.83 3.64
C ASP A 662 25.88 24.90 4.70
N GLU A 663 26.83 25.33 5.55
CA GLU A 663 26.60 26.17 6.74
C GLU A 663 25.79 27.44 6.46
N ALA A 664 26.20 28.21 5.45
CA ALA A 664 25.53 29.46 5.08
C ALA A 664 24.07 29.24 4.60
N ALA A 665 23.78 28.10 3.98
CA ALA A 665 22.43 27.74 3.56
C ALA A 665 21.56 27.24 4.72
N VAL A 666 22.15 26.48 5.66
CA VAL A 666 21.49 26.11 6.93
C VAL A 666 21.16 27.36 7.76
N TYR A 667 22.10 28.32 7.87
CA TYR A 667 21.89 29.59 8.56
C TYR A 667 20.78 30.43 7.92
N LYS A 668 20.76 30.52 6.58
CA LYS A 668 19.69 31.18 5.83
C LYS A 668 18.31 30.59 6.19
N ILE A 669 18.14 29.28 6.09
CA ILE A 669 16.87 28.58 6.38
C ILE A 669 16.48 28.77 7.85
N CYS A 670 17.45 28.75 8.77
CA CYS A 670 17.24 29.01 10.19
C CYS A 670 16.69 30.43 10.43
N LYS A 671 17.30 31.45 9.80
CA LYS A 671 16.82 32.84 9.84
C LYS A 671 15.40 32.98 9.28
N GLU A 672 15.15 32.43 8.09
CA GLU A 672 13.85 32.49 7.42
C GLU A 672 12.75 31.88 8.30
N ILE A 673 12.93 30.63 8.76
CA ILE A 673 11.95 29.91 9.59
C ILE A 673 11.75 30.57 10.96
N TYR A 674 12.79 31.17 11.56
CA TYR A 674 12.67 31.94 12.79
C TYR A 674 11.83 33.21 12.59
N THR A 675 12.05 33.95 11.50
CA THR A 675 11.29 35.17 11.18
C THR A 675 9.83 34.88 10.80
N GLU A 676 9.52 33.77 10.13
CA GLU A 676 8.13 33.33 9.89
C GLU A 676 7.35 33.06 11.20
N GLY A 677 8.06 32.80 12.31
CA GLY A 677 7.49 32.51 13.62
C GLY A 677 7.54 33.70 14.59
N CYS A 678 7.73 34.93 14.12
CA CYS A 678 7.74 36.15 14.94
C CYS A 678 6.90 37.25 14.26
N ASP A 679 5.81 37.67 14.90
CA ASP A 679 5.19 38.95 14.56
C ASP A 679 6.14 40.10 14.98
N GLU A 680 6.34 41.06 14.08
CA GLU A 680 7.31 42.18 14.14
C GLU A 680 8.80 41.83 13.86
N ILE A 681 9.44 42.64 13.00
CA ILE A 681 10.85 42.49 12.58
C ILE A 681 11.65 43.76 12.94
N PRO A 682 12.70 43.62 13.77
CA PRO A 682 13.81 44.57 13.76
C PRO A 682 15.21 43.91 13.85
N PHE A 683 15.40 42.72 13.27
CA PHE A 683 16.77 42.21 13.03
C PHE A 683 17.41 42.97 11.87
N SER A 684 18.51 43.67 12.12
CA SER A 684 19.22 44.43 11.06
C SER A 684 20.17 43.54 10.25
N ASP A 685 20.43 43.90 9.00
CA ASP A 685 21.38 43.18 8.13
C ASP A 685 22.86 43.37 8.50
N GLN A 686 23.16 44.04 9.63
CA GLN A 686 24.54 44.21 10.12
C GLN A 686 25.13 42.90 10.64
N GLU A 687 24.28 41.96 11.09
CA GLU A 687 24.68 40.70 11.73
C GLU A 687 23.85 39.52 11.18
N PRO A 688 24.10 39.11 9.92
CA PRO A 688 23.26 38.12 9.24
C PRO A 688 23.22 36.74 9.93
N ASP A 689 24.30 36.37 10.62
CA ASP A 689 24.52 35.04 11.18
C ASP A 689 23.88 34.80 12.55
N LEU A 690 23.51 35.86 13.30
CA LEU A 690 23.25 35.81 14.75
C LEU A 690 22.23 34.74 15.16
N ILE A 691 21.16 34.57 14.36
CA ILE A 691 20.11 33.57 14.57
C ILE A 691 20.65 32.15 14.32
N GLY A 692 21.46 31.97 13.28
CA GLY A 692 22.12 30.70 12.97
C GLY A 692 23.10 30.30 14.07
N ASP A 693 23.96 31.23 14.50
CA ASP A 693 24.95 31.00 15.56
C ASP A 693 24.32 30.61 16.91
N ARG A 694 23.18 31.24 17.28
CA ARG A 694 22.50 30.92 18.54
C ARG A 694 21.75 29.58 18.51
N LEU A 695 21.10 29.26 17.38
CA LEU A 695 20.16 28.14 17.30
C LEU A 695 20.75 26.85 16.73
N VAL A 696 21.72 26.94 15.81
CA VAL A 696 22.25 25.77 15.06
C VAL A 696 23.77 25.69 14.99
N GLY A 697 24.51 26.81 15.03
CA GLY A 697 25.98 26.86 14.86
C GLY A 697 26.76 25.97 15.82
N GLY A 698 26.30 25.85 17.07
CA GLY A 698 26.86 24.92 18.05
C GLY A 698 26.77 23.45 17.62
N PHE A 699 25.67 23.03 16.97
CA PHE A 699 25.55 21.68 16.41
C PHE A 699 26.48 21.49 15.21
N LEU A 700 26.50 22.45 14.28
CA LEU A 700 27.32 22.39 13.07
C LEU A 700 28.82 22.29 13.42
N THR A 701 29.25 23.02 14.45
CA THR A 701 30.66 23.07 14.89
C THR A 701 31.05 21.88 15.78
N LEU A 702 30.18 21.45 16.72
CA LEU A 702 30.56 20.52 17.80
C LEU A 702 29.93 19.12 17.69
N SER A 703 28.95 18.95 16.80
CA SER A 703 28.19 17.72 16.56
C SER A 703 27.80 17.49 15.07
N PRO A 704 28.63 17.85 14.05
CA PRO A 704 28.28 17.71 12.63
C PRO A 704 28.04 16.25 12.20
N ASP A 705 28.56 15.29 12.96
CA ASP A 705 28.37 13.86 12.75
C ASP A 705 26.89 13.43 12.73
N TYR A 706 26.01 14.23 13.34
CA TYR A 706 24.57 14.00 13.43
C TYR A 706 23.77 15.10 12.71
N GLY A 707 24.38 15.74 11.70
CA GLY A 707 23.72 16.69 10.81
C GLY A 707 23.36 16.07 9.45
N PHE A 708 22.12 16.30 9.02
CA PHE A 708 21.60 16.00 7.68
C PHE A 708 20.99 17.26 7.07
N VAL A 709 21.09 17.38 5.75
CA VAL A 709 20.44 18.43 4.96
C VAL A 709 19.50 17.84 3.93
N LEU A 710 18.50 18.64 3.57
CA LEU A 710 17.52 18.38 2.53
C LEU A 710 17.75 19.33 1.37
N GLU A 711 17.82 18.82 0.16
CA GLU A 711 18.03 19.61 -1.06
C GLU A 711 17.00 19.31 -2.13
N ASP A 712 16.62 20.35 -2.88
CA ASP A 712 15.88 20.27 -4.14
C ASP A 712 16.70 20.92 -5.28
N GLU A 713 16.12 21.04 -6.48
CA GLU A 713 16.79 21.61 -7.66
C GLU A 713 17.24 23.08 -7.49
N GLU A 714 16.82 23.76 -6.43
CA GLU A 714 17.21 25.14 -6.11
C GLU A 714 18.26 25.21 -4.98
N GLY A 715 18.70 24.05 -4.46
CA GLY A 715 19.63 23.93 -3.34
C GLY A 715 18.94 23.47 -2.05
N ILE A 716 19.56 23.78 -0.91
CA ILE A 716 19.10 23.30 0.41
C ILE A 716 17.76 23.95 0.78
N CYS A 717 16.84 23.15 1.31
CA CYS A 717 15.49 23.53 1.70
C CYS A 717 15.03 22.97 3.07
N GLY A 718 15.93 22.33 3.82
CA GLY A 718 15.72 21.95 5.22
C GLY A 718 16.96 21.34 5.87
N TYR A 719 16.95 21.20 7.19
CA TYR A 719 18.01 20.54 7.96
C TYR A 719 17.46 19.72 9.13
N ALA A 720 18.24 18.72 9.54
CA ALA A 720 18.00 17.91 10.73
C ALA A 720 19.32 17.69 11.47
N LEU A 721 19.45 18.28 12.64
CA LEU A 721 20.68 18.32 13.45
C LEU A 721 20.43 17.68 14.82
N GLY A 722 21.46 17.16 15.46
CA GLY A 722 21.36 16.70 16.83
C GLY A 722 22.68 16.33 17.48
N THR A 723 22.59 15.71 18.66
CA THR A 723 23.73 15.15 19.37
C THR A 723 23.29 13.92 20.18
N VAL A 724 24.15 12.91 20.33
CA VAL A 724 23.80 11.64 21.01
C VAL A 724 23.54 11.85 22.50
N ASP A 725 24.38 12.64 23.16
CA ASP A 725 24.25 13.01 24.57
C ASP A 725 24.49 14.53 24.71
N VAL A 726 23.48 15.22 25.22
CA VAL A 726 23.52 16.67 25.44
C VAL A 726 24.54 17.08 26.52
N LYS A 727 24.91 16.20 27.47
CA LYS A 727 25.84 16.56 28.55
C LYS A 727 27.28 16.80 28.05
N PRO A 728 27.93 15.91 27.25
CA PRO A 728 29.18 16.23 26.57
C PRO A 728 29.06 17.41 25.60
N PHE A 729 27.92 17.56 24.92
CA PHE A 729 27.70 18.66 23.98
C PHE A 729 27.69 20.03 24.68
N VAL A 730 26.83 20.24 25.68
CA VAL A 730 26.79 21.48 26.48
C VAL A 730 28.15 21.76 27.14
N LYS A 731 28.86 20.73 27.59
CA LYS A 731 30.23 20.89 28.11
C LYS A 731 31.20 21.39 27.04
N LYS A 732 31.14 20.91 25.79
CA LYS A 732 31.91 21.49 24.68
C LYS A 732 31.48 22.93 24.41
N CYS A 733 30.16 23.20 24.35
CA CYS A 733 29.63 24.54 24.11
C CYS A 733 30.20 25.57 25.09
N ARG A 734 30.12 25.29 26.40
CA ARG A 734 30.66 26.15 27.47
C ARG A 734 32.18 26.34 27.42
N ILE A 735 32.94 25.42 26.81
CA ILE A 735 34.41 25.47 26.76
C ILE A 735 34.94 26.12 25.46
N SER A 736 34.23 26.00 24.33
CA SER A 736 34.72 26.50 23.03
C SER A 736 33.73 27.33 22.21
N TRP A 737 32.43 26.99 22.19
CA TRP A 737 31.46 27.75 21.38
C TRP A 737 31.08 29.08 22.03
N ILE A 738 30.71 29.05 23.31
CA ILE A 738 30.28 30.23 24.05
C ILE A 738 31.40 31.28 24.16
N PRO A 739 32.67 30.96 24.50
CA PRO A 739 33.75 31.95 24.46
C PRO A 739 33.95 32.59 23.07
N PHE A 740 33.89 31.79 22.00
CA PHE A 740 34.00 32.29 20.62
C PHE A 740 32.83 33.20 20.22
N MET A 741 31.60 32.89 20.68
CA MET A 741 30.43 33.75 20.51
C MET A 741 30.51 35.03 21.35
N GLN A 742 31.11 34.99 22.54
CA GLN A 742 31.37 36.17 23.38
C GLN A 742 32.45 37.09 22.77
N GLU A 743 33.36 36.56 21.95
CA GLU A 743 34.29 37.35 21.13
C GLU A 743 33.64 37.90 19.85
N LYS A 744 32.71 37.15 19.23
CA LYS A 744 31.96 37.61 18.02
C LYS A 744 30.91 38.67 18.35
N TYR A 745 30.21 38.54 19.48
CA TYR A 745 29.08 39.39 19.89
C TYR A 745 29.33 40.06 21.25
N ASN A 746 29.48 41.38 21.23
CA ASN A 746 29.70 42.18 22.43
C ASN A 746 28.47 42.13 23.37
N LYS A 747 28.69 42.17 24.69
CA LYS A 747 27.61 42.20 25.67
C LYS A 747 26.86 43.54 25.61
N PRO A 748 25.53 43.58 25.40
CA PRO A 748 24.76 44.82 25.33
C PRO A 748 24.50 45.44 26.72
N ASP A 749 24.21 46.75 26.75
CA ASP A 749 23.90 47.51 27.96
C ASP A 749 22.56 47.07 28.58
N SER A 750 22.59 46.32 29.68
CA SER A 750 21.41 45.80 30.40
C SER A 750 20.60 46.86 31.17
N GLY A 751 20.55 48.09 30.66
CA GLY A 751 19.89 49.26 31.27
C GLY A 751 18.88 49.96 30.35
N LYS A 752 18.45 49.28 29.28
CA LYS A 752 17.46 49.74 28.28
C LYS A 752 16.49 48.61 27.96
N ASP A 753 15.38 48.94 27.31
CA ASP A 753 14.57 47.95 26.60
C ASP A 753 15.40 47.37 25.44
N LEU A 754 15.89 46.15 25.60
CA LEU A 754 16.72 45.46 24.61
C LEU A 754 15.86 44.99 23.43
N SER A 755 16.38 45.14 22.21
CA SER A 755 15.83 44.50 21.01
C SER A 755 15.99 42.97 21.07
N GLU A 756 15.22 42.23 20.26
CA GLU A 756 15.36 40.76 20.17
C GLU A 756 16.77 40.31 19.75
N ALA A 757 17.48 41.11 18.94
CA ALA A 757 18.87 40.88 18.60
C ALA A 757 19.79 41.03 19.83
N GLU A 758 19.65 42.11 20.60
CA GLU A 758 20.43 42.32 21.82
C GLU A 758 20.12 41.28 22.90
N LYS A 759 18.86 40.83 23.04
CA LYS A 759 18.50 39.69 23.92
C LYS A 759 19.20 38.40 23.47
N MET A 760 19.24 38.14 22.17
CA MET A 760 19.92 36.97 21.61
C MET A 760 21.43 37.03 21.87
N MET A 761 22.08 38.19 21.69
CA MET A 761 23.49 38.39 22.08
C MET A 761 23.70 38.18 23.57
N LEU A 762 22.87 38.79 24.42
CA LEU A 762 22.99 38.72 25.87
C LEU A 762 22.96 37.27 26.37
N SER A 763 22.17 36.40 25.73
CA SER A 763 22.09 34.98 26.08
C SER A 763 23.39 34.17 25.86
N PHE A 764 24.38 34.68 25.10
CA PHE A 764 25.73 34.11 25.06
C PHE A 764 26.58 34.53 26.29
N HIS A 765 26.17 35.56 27.03
CA HIS A 765 26.85 36.13 28.20
C HIS A 765 26.14 35.82 29.54
N GLU A 766 25.23 34.85 29.53
CA GLU A 766 24.45 34.35 30.66
C GLU A 766 24.70 32.85 30.87
N GLU A 767 24.51 32.34 32.09
CA GLU A 767 24.73 30.92 32.39
C GLU A 767 23.42 30.12 32.24
N GLU A 768 23.35 29.31 31.18
CA GLU A 768 22.18 28.51 30.81
C GLU A 768 22.00 27.31 31.77
N GLU A 769 20.90 27.29 32.54
CA GLU A 769 20.59 26.20 33.48
C GLU A 769 20.38 24.85 32.76
N GLY A 770 20.95 23.78 33.31
CA GLY A 770 20.93 22.45 32.69
C GLY A 770 19.73 21.59 33.11
N LEU A 771 19.17 20.84 32.15
CA LEU A 771 18.00 19.98 32.38
C LEU A 771 18.26 18.85 33.40
N PRO A 772 17.24 18.43 34.18
CA PRO A 772 17.36 17.38 35.20
C PRO A 772 17.94 16.05 34.70
N GLU A 773 18.86 15.45 35.46
CA GLU A 773 19.50 14.18 35.08
C GLU A 773 18.52 13.01 34.93
N SER A 774 17.41 13.04 35.68
CA SER A 774 16.31 12.07 35.59
C SER A 774 15.64 12.07 34.22
N PHE A 775 15.52 13.24 33.59
CA PHE A 775 15.00 13.42 32.24
C PHE A 775 16.04 12.98 31.19
N LEU A 776 17.28 13.48 31.32
CA LEU A 776 18.36 13.21 30.35
C LEU A 776 18.80 11.73 30.31
N ARG A 777 18.51 10.94 31.34
CA ARG A 777 18.70 9.48 31.31
C ARG A 777 17.75 8.79 30.32
N ASN A 778 16.55 9.34 30.11
CA ASN A 778 15.54 8.79 29.21
C ASN A 778 15.62 9.43 27.82
N PHE A 779 15.94 10.73 27.76
CA PHE A 779 16.09 11.49 26.52
C PHE A 779 17.47 12.18 26.48
N PRO A 780 18.56 11.44 26.23
CA PRO A 780 19.91 12.02 26.19
C PRO A 780 20.16 12.92 24.97
N SER A 781 19.48 12.68 23.84
CA SER A 781 19.78 13.38 22.59
C SER A 781 18.97 14.67 22.41
N LEU A 782 19.64 15.82 22.33
CA LEU A 782 19.01 17.06 21.85
C LEU A 782 18.97 17.06 20.31
N ILE A 783 17.82 17.39 19.72
CA ILE A 783 17.60 17.46 18.27
C ILE A 783 16.94 18.77 17.82
N LYS A 784 17.22 19.17 16.57
CA LYS A 784 16.69 20.37 15.92
C LYS A 784 16.47 20.10 14.43
N VAL A 785 15.20 20.01 14.02
CA VAL A 785 14.75 19.77 12.64
C VAL A 785 13.87 20.94 12.21
N ASP A 786 14.20 21.56 11.08
CA ASP A 786 13.44 22.66 10.50
C ASP A 786 13.47 22.55 8.96
N ILE A 787 12.32 22.78 8.31
CA ILE A 787 12.12 22.59 6.86
C ILE A 787 11.39 23.80 6.30
N HIS A 788 11.87 24.35 5.18
CA HIS A 788 11.32 25.54 4.57
C HIS A 788 9.92 25.28 4.03
N THR A 789 9.01 26.22 4.30
CA THR A 789 7.63 26.33 3.78
C THR A 789 7.44 26.09 2.28
N LYS A 790 8.50 26.16 1.43
CA LYS A 790 8.44 25.77 0.01
C LYS A 790 8.38 24.25 -0.23
N VAL A 791 8.60 23.42 0.80
CA VAL A 791 8.58 21.95 0.72
C VAL A 791 7.13 21.46 0.91
N THR A 792 6.51 21.06 -0.20
CA THR A 792 5.11 20.60 -0.25
C THR A 792 4.91 19.12 0.15
N ASP A 793 5.99 18.38 0.36
CA ASP A 793 5.98 16.94 0.69
C ASP A 793 6.07 16.73 2.22
N PRO A 794 5.01 16.25 2.89
CA PRO A 794 5.02 16.01 4.33
C PRO A 794 5.82 14.76 4.74
N SER A 795 6.11 13.85 3.81
CA SER A 795 6.82 12.60 4.09
C SER A 795 8.33 12.80 4.19
N VAL A 796 8.84 13.84 3.54
CA VAL A 796 10.22 14.32 3.68
C VAL A 796 10.56 14.65 5.15
N ALA A 797 9.66 15.30 5.88
CA ALA A 797 9.90 15.65 7.28
C ALA A 797 10.07 14.40 8.17
N LYS A 798 9.23 13.39 7.96
CA LYS A 798 9.36 12.08 8.63
C LYS A 798 10.62 11.33 8.19
N SER A 799 11.00 11.44 6.92
CA SER A 799 12.20 10.81 6.37
C SER A 799 13.48 11.41 6.97
N MET A 800 13.58 12.74 7.06
CA MET A 800 14.70 13.44 7.71
C MET A 800 14.80 13.10 9.20
N MET A 801 13.67 13.13 9.91
CA MET A 801 13.61 12.71 11.31
C MET A 801 14.08 11.26 11.44
N GLY A 802 13.61 10.34 10.58
CA GLY A 802 14.05 8.94 10.59
C GLY A 802 15.55 8.76 10.35
N CYS A 803 16.17 9.52 9.46
CA CYS A 803 17.63 9.52 9.26
C CYS A 803 18.39 9.98 10.51
N LEU A 804 17.94 11.08 11.14
CA LEU A 804 18.54 11.61 12.37
C LEU A 804 18.38 10.64 13.55
N LEU A 805 17.17 10.13 13.79
CA LEU A 805 16.90 9.18 14.86
C LEU A 805 17.68 7.87 14.66
N SER A 806 17.82 7.40 13.41
CA SER A 806 18.67 6.24 13.07
C SER A 806 20.14 6.46 13.45
N SER A 807 20.72 7.62 13.14
CA SER A 807 22.13 7.90 13.45
C SER A 807 22.38 8.02 14.96
N LEU A 808 21.43 8.58 15.70
CA LEU A 808 21.48 8.68 17.17
C LEU A 808 21.36 7.32 17.85
N LYS A 809 20.38 6.49 17.44
CA LYS A 809 20.20 5.12 17.97
C LYS A 809 21.39 4.21 17.64
N ALA A 810 21.96 4.33 16.43
CA ALA A 810 23.17 3.61 16.02
C ALA A 810 24.42 3.93 16.89
N ASN A 811 24.43 5.05 17.61
CA ASN A 811 25.49 5.42 18.56
C ASN A 811 25.04 5.32 20.03
N GLY A 812 23.96 4.58 20.32
CA GLY A 812 23.56 4.23 21.68
C GLY A 812 22.63 5.25 22.36
N SER A 813 21.99 6.15 21.62
CA SER A 813 20.86 6.91 22.17
C SER A 813 19.63 6.02 22.37
N HIS A 814 18.84 6.36 23.40
CA HIS A 814 17.61 5.66 23.78
C HIS A 814 16.36 6.57 23.69
N GLY A 815 16.56 7.87 23.42
CA GLY A 815 15.50 8.86 23.30
C GLY A 815 16.06 10.22 22.92
N ALA A 816 15.24 11.01 22.24
CA ALA A 816 15.56 12.36 21.79
C ALA A 816 14.55 13.38 22.32
N PHE A 817 14.94 14.65 22.39
CA PHE A 817 14.07 15.76 22.72
C PHE A 817 14.43 17.02 21.93
N CYS A 818 13.45 17.90 21.73
CA CYS A 818 13.64 19.25 21.22
C CYS A 818 12.97 20.28 22.12
N GLU A 819 13.41 21.52 21.96
CA GLU A 819 12.93 22.69 22.70
C GLU A 819 12.13 23.60 21.77
N VAL A 820 10.90 23.93 22.16
CA VAL A 820 9.96 24.72 21.37
C VAL A 820 9.47 25.91 22.19
N ARG A 821 9.51 27.12 21.62
CA ARG A 821 9.02 28.35 22.27
C ARG A 821 7.53 28.21 22.57
N GLN A 822 7.05 28.59 23.76
CA GLN A 822 5.64 28.39 24.16
C GLN A 822 4.61 29.07 23.23
N LEU A 823 5.00 30.13 22.51
CA LEU A 823 4.16 30.82 21.54
C LEU A 823 4.15 30.16 20.14
N ASP A 824 5.14 29.33 19.83
CA ASP A 824 5.38 28.78 18.48
C ASP A 824 4.56 27.50 18.23
N LYS A 825 3.24 27.68 18.14
CA LYS A 825 2.27 26.59 17.89
C LYS A 825 2.56 25.82 16.60
N ARG A 826 3.14 26.48 15.59
CA ARG A 826 3.53 25.83 14.33
C ARG A 826 4.57 24.75 14.60
N MET A 827 5.60 25.04 15.40
CA MET A 827 6.63 24.05 15.71
C MET A 827 6.13 22.96 16.67
N LEU A 828 5.21 23.26 17.60
CA LEU A 828 4.54 22.22 18.40
C LEU A 828 3.77 21.23 17.51
N ASP A 829 2.94 21.73 16.59
CA ASP A 829 2.21 20.94 15.60
C ASP A 829 3.14 20.13 14.69
N PHE A 830 4.29 20.70 14.30
CA PHE A 830 5.29 20.05 13.46
C PHE A 830 5.93 18.86 14.18
N TYR A 831 6.48 19.07 15.38
CA TYR A 831 7.07 17.97 16.16
C TYR A 831 6.03 16.94 16.61
N GLY A 832 4.78 17.34 16.85
CA GLY A 832 3.65 16.42 17.08
C GLY A 832 3.34 15.53 15.86
N LYS A 833 3.38 16.07 14.64
CA LYS A 833 3.25 15.29 13.38
C LYS A 833 4.46 14.38 13.12
N LEU A 834 5.60 14.69 13.73
CA LEU A 834 6.79 13.84 13.84
C LEU A 834 6.80 13.00 15.13
N GLY A 835 5.63 12.80 15.76
CA GLY A 835 5.40 11.90 16.89
C GLY A 835 6.22 12.19 18.16
N CYS A 836 6.70 13.41 18.33
CA CYS A 836 7.20 13.88 19.62
C CYS A 836 6.02 14.30 20.49
N PHE A 837 6.10 14.10 21.80
CA PHE A 837 5.06 14.42 22.77
C PHE A 837 5.55 15.44 23.81
N GLU A 838 4.66 16.28 24.32
CA GLU A 838 5.00 17.22 25.40
C GLU A 838 5.39 16.47 26.67
N VAL A 839 6.55 16.80 27.22
CA VAL A 839 7.07 16.24 28.47
C VAL A 839 6.54 17.09 29.63
N ALA A 840 5.86 16.44 30.58
CA ALA A 840 5.32 17.11 31.76
C ALA A 840 6.40 17.94 32.47
N LYS A 841 6.13 19.25 32.69
CA LYS A 841 7.10 20.18 33.27
C LYS A 841 7.52 19.72 34.67
N MET A 842 8.82 19.47 34.84
CA MET A 842 9.44 19.13 36.12
C MET A 842 10.16 20.34 36.73
N GLU A 843 10.48 20.26 38.02
CA GLU A 843 11.36 21.24 38.67
C GLU A 843 12.73 21.25 37.98
N GLY A 844 13.23 22.45 37.66
CA GLY A 844 14.44 22.63 36.82
C GLY A 844 14.21 22.64 35.30
N PHE A 845 12.96 22.73 34.82
CA PHE A 845 12.69 23.02 33.40
C PHE A 845 12.59 24.55 33.15
N PRO A 846 13.05 25.06 31.98
CA PRO A 846 12.84 26.45 31.59
C PRO A 846 11.36 26.83 31.53
N LYS A 847 11.04 28.07 31.92
CA LYS A 847 9.64 28.53 32.06
C LYS A 847 8.97 28.76 30.70
N ASP A 848 9.69 29.41 29.79
CA ASP A 848 9.17 29.98 28.53
C ASP A 848 9.24 29.02 27.33
N VAL A 849 9.75 27.80 27.58
CA VAL A 849 9.97 26.73 26.60
C VAL A 849 9.09 25.52 26.96
N ILE A 850 8.68 24.78 25.94
CA ILE A 850 8.05 23.47 26.01
C ILE A 850 9.06 22.43 25.51
N ILE A 851 9.24 21.35 26.27
CA ILE A 851 10.14 20.26 25.91
C ILE A 851 9.31 19.13 25.30
N MET A 852 9.64 18.77 24.07
CA MET A 852 8.98 17.72 23.29
C MET A 852 9.91 16.50 23.22
N GLY A 853 9.51 15.36 23.76
CA GLY A 853 10.31 14.14 23.85
C GLY A 853 9.85 13.06 22.87
N ARG A 854 10.75 12.12 22.53
CA ARG A 854 10.48 10.97 21.66
C ARG A 854 11.42 9.80 21.96
N SER A 855 10.90 8.57 21.99
CA SER A 855 11.68 7.34 22.17
C SER A 855 12.36 6.86 20.87
N LEU A 856 13.42 6.05 21.02
CA LEU A 856 14.18 5.41 19.92
C LEU A 856 14.14 3.88 20.02
#